data_AF-A0A656HGK4-F1
#
_entry.id   AF-A0A656HGK4-F1
#
_cell.length_a   1.000
_cell.length_b   1.000
_cell.length_c   1.000
_cell.angle_alpha   90.00
_cell.angle_beta   90.00
_cell.angle_gamma   90.00
#
_symmetry.space_group_name_H-M   'P 1'
#
loop_
_entity.id
_entity.type
_entity.pdbx_description
1 polymer ?
#
loop_
_entity_poly.entity_id
_entity_poly.type
_entity_poly.pdbx_seq_one_letter_code
_entity_poly.pdbx_strand_id
1 'polypeptide(L)'
;MDLIKQGIEKGLISFDDDKKYITYLHQNKRRNYEKPEEKVQAETYCALILEYGYPKHRVQCFVTVPMGVDRKEADIVVYNDDACQEPHILVECKKEDISEPEFKEAINQAYSYAFAMARDIKWVWVTSKIKNTFFQVDKNKQSREIETDIPAYGVDRIAPYKFVKGADTQVRKQGQQKFSELQIVSEDELTRRFKQAHNALWGGGQLNPSEAFDELDKLIFCKIWDERKPRKIDTPYDFQIIKEQGVGKTPQEVEADALKKTNAKLFERITELYEEGRKKDPEVFRDNIRLTPERARTIVEYLQDINLNKTDLDSKGRAFETFMDSFFRGSFGQYFTPRPIVKFIVDVLPITHDSLVLDTSCGSGGFLLHALEKVRQEASEFYEPTSTEHWKHWHEFAEKKLYGIEINEQISRAAKMNMIIHDDGHTNVITADGLLTDTRLQAISKNLGFQYGRFDFIITNPPFGSAVKLTEQAYLQTYSFGQKDTTWLDLKNSGVKNRDTQSTEVLFIEQCHQFLTEGGYLAIVIPDGVLTNSSLQYVRDQIEDWYRIVAVVSLPQTAFTHTGAGVKSSVLFLRKNSAKTTEKLQTLKRQLQDAIKRENRYQVESASIEKTKKHVLDNAIGAEFSGDLKEFKKTEQYKQWKSEKTAEFTEQLNELKERLEEMYMQRKQGALPDYSIFMAIAEDIGYDATNKPTGTNELEVIGAELARFIREEVSHESI
;
A
#
# COMPACT_ATOMS: atom_id res chain seq x y z
N MET A 1 24.25 8.05 -15.16
CA MET A 1 24.76 8.22 -16.54
C MET A 1 24.82 6.84 -17.17
N ASP A 2 24.32 6.64 -18.38
CA ASP A 2 24.32 5.33 -19.04
C ASP A 2 25.74 4.96 -19.52
N LEU A 3 26.38 4.02 -18.83
CA LEU A 3 27.73 3.53 -19.12
C LEU A 3 27.83 2.81 -20.47
N ILE A 4 26.76 2.13 -20.88
CA ILE A 4 26.71 1.43 -22.17
C ILE A 4 26.74 2.44 -23.31
N LYS A 5 25.93 3.51 -23.20
CA LYS A 5 25.93 4.59 -24.20
C LYS A 5 27.31 5.24 -24.33
N GLN A 6 27.95 5.59 -23.22
CA GLN A 6 29.32 6.13 -23.24
C GLN A 6 30.34 5.13 -23.80
N GLY A 7 30.16 3.84 -23.51
CA GLY A 7 30.97 2.76 -24.05
C GLY A 7 30.89 2.68 -25.58
N ILE A 8 29.71 2.86 -26.15
CA ILE A 8 29.52 2.95 -27.60
C ILE A 8 30.19 4.21 -28.17
N GLU A 9 29.92 5.37 -27.58
CA GLU A 9 30.48 6.66 -28.03
C GLU A 9 32.02 6.67 -28.02
N LYS A 10 32.64 5.99 -27.06
CA LYS A 10 34.11 5.87 -26.92
C LYS A 10 34.70 4.67 -27.68
N GLY A 11 33.89 3.92 -28.43
CA GLY A 11 34.36 2.78 -29.21
C GLY A 11 34.93 1.65 -28.34
N LEU A 12 34.36 1.43 -27.15
CA LEU A 12 34.67 0.29 -26.28
C LEU A 12 33.85 -0.94 -26.68
N ILE A 13 32.57 -0.72 -26.99
CA ILE A 13 31.60 -1.76 -27.35
C ILE A 13 30.75 -1.32 -28.55
N SER A 14 30.19 -2.28 -29.28
CA SER A 14 29.17 -2.03 -30.32
C SER A 14 28.09 -3.11 -30.30
N PHE A 15 26.91 -2.77 -30.82
CA PHE A 15 25.80 -3.71 -31.00
C PHE A 15 25.62 -4.03 -32.47
N ASP A 16 25.03 -5.19 -32.77
CA ASP A 16 24.46 -5.44 -34.09
C ASP A 16 23.11 -4.72 -34.27
N ASP A 17 22.59 -4.70 -35.50
CA ASP A 17 21.40 -3.92 -35.88
C ASP A 17 20.18 -4.25 -35.00
N ASP A 18 20.03 -5.52 -34.59
CA ASP A 18 18.93 -6.00 -33.73
C ASP A 18 19.23 -5.89 -32.21
N LYS A 19 20.42 -5.39 -31.82
CA LYS A 19 20.92 -5.38 -30.42
C LYS A 19 20.92 -6.74 -29.71
N LYS A 20 20.95 -7.83 -30.45
CA LYS A 20 21.01 -9.19 -29.91
C LYS A 20 22.42 -9.56 -29.48
N TYR A 21 23.43 -9.02 -30.17
CA TYR A 21 24.81 -9.31 -29.86
C TYR A 21 25.60 -8.05 -29.56
N ILE A 22 26.45 -8.15 -28.55
CA ILE A 22 27.45 -7.14 -28.20
C ILE A 22 28.81 -7.57 -28.69
N THR A 23 29.61 -6.62 -29.20
CA THR A 23 31.00 -6.81 -29.59
C THR A 23 31.91 -5.92 -28.75
N TYR A 24 32.88 -6.51 -28.06
CA TYR A 24 33.93 -5.81 -27.34
C TYR A 24 35.04 -5.44 -28.34
N LEU A 25 35.04 -4.19 -28.80
CA LEU A 25 35.76 -3.75 -30.00
C LEU A 25 37.28 -3.94 -29.90
N HIS A 26 37.85 -3.73 -28.72
CA HIS A 26 39.30 -3.88 -28.53
C HIS A 26 39.78 -5.33 -28.65
N GLN A 27 38.96 -6.29 -28.22
CA GLN A 27 39.31 -7.72 -28.20
C GLN A 27 38.68 -8.49 -29.36
N ASN A 28 37.82 -7.84 -30.16
CA ASN A 28 37.02 -8.43 -31.22
C ASN A 28 36.24 -9.69 -30.77
N LYS A 29 35.66 -9.64 -29.55
CA LYS A 29 34.86 -10.73 -28.98
C LYS A 29 33.38 -10.40 -29.08
N ARG A 30 32.57 -11.31 -29.64
CA ARG A 30 31.12 -11.17 -29.81
C ARG A 30 30.38 -12.09 -28.84
N ARG A 31 29.34 -11.60 -28.18
CA ARG A 31 28.50 -12.36 -27.22
C ARG A 31 27.02 -12.05 -27.38
N ASN A 32 26.18 -12.99 -26.93
CA ASN A 32 24.74 -12.82 -26.93
C ASN A 32 24.30 -11.93 -25.74
N TYR A 33 23.85 -10.72 -26.05
CA TYR A 33 23.41 -9.71 -25.09
C TYR A 33 21.99 -9.94 -24.55
N GLU A 34 21.23 -10.88 -25.12
CA GLU A 34 19.95 -11.32 -24.55
C GLU A 34 20.15 -12.04 -23.21
N LYS A 35 21.34 -12.59 -22.96
CA LYS A 35 21.68 -13.18 -21.65
C LYS A 35 21.74 -12.08 -20.59
N PRO A 36 20.97 -12.18 -19.48
CA PRO A 36 20.97 -11.15 -18.43
C PRO A 36 22.34 -10.86 -17.81
N GLU A 37 23.16 -11.90 -17.63
CA GLU A 37 24.53 -11.80 -17.10
C GLU A 37 25.47 -11.00 -18.01
N GLU A 38 25.32 -11.12 -19.33
CA GLU A 38 26.12 -10.37 -20.31
C GLU A 38 25.84 -8.85 -20.22
N LYS A 39 24.62 -8.45 -19.85
CA LYS A 39 24.29 -7.04 -19.64
C LYS A 39 25.08 -6.44 -18.48
N VAL A 40 25.14 -7.16 -17.36
CA VAL A 40 25.93 -6.77 -16.18
C VAL A 40 27.42 -6.75 -16.52
N GLN A 41 27.91 -7.73 -17.27
CA GLN A 41 29.30 -7.79 -17.69
C GLN A 41 29.70 -6.63 -18.61
N ALA A 42 28.87 -6.29 -19.59
CA ALA A 42 29.11 -5.17 -20.50
C ALA A 42 29.17 -3.83 -19.77
N GLU A 43 28.26 -3.61 -18.82
CA GLU A 43 28.23 -2.41 -17.98
C GLU A 43 29.46 -2.34 -17.08
N THR A 44 29.84 -3.48 -16.50
CA THR A 44 31.03 -3.60 -15.64
C THR A 44 32.34 -3.37 -16.40
N TYR A 45 32.45 -3.88 -17.64
CA TYR A 45 33.56 -3.60 -18.54
C TYR A 45 33.70 -2.09 -18.81
N CYS A 46 32.57 -1.42 -19.07
CA CYS A 46 32.55 0.02 -19.27
C CYS A 46 32.93 0.77 -17.98
N ALA A 47 32.44 0.33 -16.81
CA ALA A 47 32.76 0.94 -15.52
C ALA A 47 34.27 0.90 -15.21
N LEU A 48 34.93 -0.24 -15.42
CA LEU A 48 36.38 -0.41 -15.21
C LEU A 48 37.20 0.60 -16.01
N ILE A 49 36.80 0.89 -17.25
CA ILE A 49 37.52 1.80 -18.14
C ILE A 49 37.15 3.26 -17.89
N LEU A 50 35.85 3.56 -17.79
CA LEU A 50 35.34 4.93 -17.76
C LEU A 50 35.36 5.54 -16.35
N GLU A 51 35.06 4.74 -15.34
CA GLU A 51 34.94 5.19 -13.95
C GLU A 51 36.22 4.96 -13.17
N TYR A 52 36.75 3.73 -13.20
CA TYR A 52 38.01 3.36 -12.52
C TYR A 52 39.26 3.75 -13.32
N GLY A 53 39.11 4.09 -14.61
CA GLY A 53 40.18 4.68 -15.41
C GLY A 53 41.22 3.68 -15.93
N TYR A 54 40.92 2.37 -15.92
CA TYR A 54 41.85 1.38 -16.45
C TYR A 54 42.01 1.51 -17.97
N PRO A 55 43.24 1.40 -18.51
CA PRO A 55 43.45 1.39 -19.95
C PRO A 55 42.70 0.22 -20.60
N LYS A 56 41.98 0.49 -21.70
CA LYS A 56 41.13 -0.51 -22.39
C LYS A 56 41.86 -1.80 -22.80
N HIS A 57 43.16 -1.72 -23.07
CA HIS A 57 43.98 -2.88 -23.43
C HIS A 57 44.43 -3.74 -22.24
N ARG A 58 44.30 -3.22 -21.02
CA ARG A 58 44.55 -3.96 -19.78
C ARG A 58 43.29 -4.59 -19.19
N VAL A 59 42.13 -4.42 -19.82
CA VAL A 59 40.87 -5.02 -19.39
C VAL A 59 40.47 -6.09 -20.41
N GLN A 60 40.66 -7.35 -20.05
CA GLN A 60 40.35 -8.50 -20.90
C GLN A 60 39.06 -9.17 -20.42
N CYS A 61 38.17 -9.48 -21.36
CA CYS A 61 36.92 -10.18 -21.08
C CYS A 61 37.11 -11.66 -21.44
N PHE A 62 36.40 -12.57 -20.78
CA PHE A 62 36.36 -13.99 -21.14
C PHE A 62 37.76 -14.62 -21.15
N VAL A 63 38.43 -14.56 -20.00
CA VAL A 63 39.80 -15.06 -19.83
C VAL A 63 39.75 -16.52 -19.39
N THR A 64 40.42 -17.40 -20.12
CA THR A 64 40.47 -18.83 -19.77
C THR A 64 41.33 -19.06 -18.52
N VAL A 65 40.74 -19.69 -17.51
CA VAL A 65 41.39 -20.07 -16.25
C VAL A 65 41.51 -21.60 -16.18
N PRO A 66 42.71 -22.16 -15.95
CA PRO A 66 42.90 -23.60 -15.80
C PRO A 66 42.38 -24.06 -14.43
N MET A 67 41.40 -24.98 -14.39
CA MET A 67 40.79 -25.51 -13.17
C MET A 67 41.07 -27.02 -13.09
N GLY A 68 42.32 -27.37 -12.77
CA GLY A 68 42.78 -28.76 -12.82
C GLY A 68 42.87 -29.25 -14.27
N VAL A 69 42.05 -30.25 -14.62
CA VAL A 69 41.97 -30.79 -16.00
C VAL A 69 41.01 -29.98 -16.87
N ASP A 70 40.03 -29.32 -16.27
CA ASP A 70 39.02 -28.52 -16.97
C ASP A 70 39.51 -27.09 -17.21
N ARG A 71 38.93 -26.43 -18.22
CA ARG A 71 39.14 -25.01 -18.50
C ARG A 71 37.84 -24.27 -18.29
N LYS A 72 37.86 -23.28 -17.40
CA LYS A 72 36.73 -22.36 -17.17
C LYS A 72 37.08 -20.97 -17.69
N GLU A 73 36.09 -20.10 -17.75
CA GLU A 73 36.22 -18.74 -18.28
C GLU A 73 35.84 -17.76 -17.17
N ALA A 74 36.75 -16.86 -16.83
CA ALA A 74 36.49 -15.72 -15.95
C ALA A 74 35.95 -14.56 -16.79
N ASP A 75 34.96 -13.84 -16.25
CA ASP A 75 34.22 -12.84 -17.03
C ASP A 75 35.09 -11.65 -17.42
N ILE A 76 35.81 -11.04 -16.47
CA ILE A 76 36.74 -9.94 -16.74
C ILE A 76 37.98 -10.07 -15.86
N VAL A 77 39.16 -9.84 -16.46
CA VAL A 77 40.42 -9.71 -15.73
C VAL A 77 41.10 -8.40 -16.12
N VAL A 78 41.50 -7.63 -15.12
CA VAL A 78 42.26 -6.39 -15.27
C VAL A 78 43.72 -6.66 -14.95
N TYR A 79 44.63 -6.12 -15.75
CA TYR A 79 46.08 -6.34 -15.64
C TYR A 79 46.85 -5.09 -15.23
N ASN A 80 47.99 -5.29 -14.56
CA ASN A 80 48.92 -4.20 -14.21
C ASN A 80 49.86 -3.81 -15.34
N ASP A 81 50.04 -4.68 -16.33
CA ASP A 81 50.95 -4.52 -17.45
C ASP A 81 50.22 -4.56 -18.80
N ASP A 82 50.83 -3.94 -19.83
CA ASP A 82 50.26 -3.90 -21.18
C ASP A 82 50.34 -5.26 -21.90
N ALA A 83 51.25 -6.15 -21.47
CA ALA A 83 51.38 -7.49 -22.02
C ALA A 83 50.36 -8.48 -21.44
N CYS A 84 49.50 -8.04 -20.52
CA CYS A 84 48.47 -8.84 -19.85
C CYS A 84 49.03 -10.12 -19.20
N GLN A 85 50.17 -10.01 -18.52
CA GLN A 85 50.82 -11.13 -17.81
C GLN A 85 50.60 -11.09 -16.31
N GLU A 86 50.35 -9.92 -15.73
CA GLU A 86 50.17 -9.65 -14.30
C GLU A 86 48.72 -9.32 -13.99
N PRO A 87 47.87 -10.33 -13.77
CA PRO A 87 46.48 -10.11 -13.42
C PRO A 87 46.41 -9.39 -12.06
N HIS A 88 45.50 -8.42 -11.96
CA HIS A 88 45.38 -7.53 -10.82
C HIS A 88 44.01 -7.64 -10.16
N ILE A 89 42.95 -7.51 -10.96
CA ILE A 89 41.55 -7.62 -10.53
C ILE A 89 40.89 -8.75 -11.33
N LEU A 90 40.19 -9.64 -10.64
CA LEU A 90 39.26 -10.59 -11.25
C LEU A 90 37.84 -10.15 -10.97
N VAL A 91 37.00 -10.13 -12.00
CA VAL A 91 35.58 -9.80 -11.88
C VAL A 91 34.72 -10.98 -12.32
N GLU A 92 33.79 -11.35 -11.46
CA GLU A 92 32.73 -12.33 -11.73
C GLU A 92 31.39 -11.59 -11.77
N CYS A 93 30.70 -11.68 -12.90
CA CYS A 93 29.40 -11.07 -13.12
C CYS A 93 28.31 -12.12 -12.95
N LYS A 94 27.14 -11.70 -12.50
CA LYS A 94 25.93 -12.53 -12.45
C LYS A 94 24.73 -11.72 -12.92
N LYS A 95 23.64 -12.40 -13.24
CA LYS A 95 22.37 -11.73 -13.58
C LYS A 95 21.88 -10.85 -12.43
N GLU A 96 21.18 -9.76 -12.76
CA GLU A 96 20.72 -8.77 -11.77
C GLU A 96 19.82 -9.36 -10.67
N ASP A 97 18.95 -10.29 -11.04
CA ASP A 97 17.94 -10.93 -10.20
C ASP A 97 18.45 -12.16 -9.42
N ILE A 98 19.78 -12.35 -9.33
CA ILE A 98 20.39 -13.48 -8.62
C ILE A 98 19.98 -13.54 -7.14
N SER A 99 19.79 -14.75 -6.61
CA SER A 99 19.45 -14.96 -5.20
C SER A 99 20.67 -14.88 -4.28
N GLU A 100 20.46 -14.60 -2.99
CA GLU A 100 21.56 -14.56 -1.99
C GLU A 100 22.41 -15.85 -1.95
N PRO A 101 21.84 -17.07 -1.96
CA PRO A 101 22.64 -18.30 -1.98
C PRO A 101 23.49 -18.43 -3.24
N GLU A 102 22.93 -18.16 -4.41
CA GLU A 102 23.65 -18.21 -5.68
C GLU A 102 24.75 -17.13 -5.74
N PHE A 103 24.51 -15.94 -5.19
CA PHE A 103 25.53 -14.89 -5.11
C PHE A 103 26.71 -15.31 -4.21
N LYS A 104 26.44 -16.00 -3.10
CA LYS A 104 27.49 -16.58 -2.24
C LYS A 104 28.27 -17.68 -2.95
N GLU A 105 27.62 -18.47 -3.79
CA GLU A 105 28.30 -19.45 -4.63
C GLU A 105 29.20 -18.78 -5.67
N ALA A 106 28.74 -17.70 -6.31
CA ALA A 106 29.53 -16.89 -7.22
C ALA A 106 30.78 -16.30 -6.56
N ILE A 107 30.68 -15.89 -5.28
CA ILE A 107 31.84 -15.48 -4.47
C ILE A 107 32.87 -16.61 -4.37
N ASN A 108 32.44 -17.83 -4.01
CA ASN A 108 33.34 -18.98 -3.90
C ASN A 108 33.96 -19.38 -5.25
N GLN A 109 33.19 -19.24 -6.33
CA GLN A 109 33.67 -19.44 -7.70
C GLN A 109 34.76 -18.43 -8.07
N ALA A 110 34.54 -17.14 -7.83
CA ALA A 110 35.49 -16.08 -8.12
C ALA A 110 36.81 -16.28 -7.36
N TYR A 111 36.75 -16.71 -6.10
CA TYR A 111 37.93 -17.11 -5.33
C TYR A 111 38.66 -18.28 -5.98
N SER A 112 37.93 -19.33 -6.35
CA SER A 112 38.52 -20.52 -6.97
C SER A 112 39.30 -20.13 -8.24
N TYR A 113 38.77 -19.20 -9.04
CA TYR A 113 39.49 -18.65 -10.20
C TYR A 113 40.72 -17.85 -9.81
N ALA A 114 40.62 -16.98 -8.81
CA ALA A 114 41.76 -16.19 -8.32
C ALA A 114 42.93 -17.07 -7.83
N PHE A 115 42.64 -18.17 -7.14
CA PHE A 115 43.66 -19.12 -6.67
C PHE A 115 44.22 -20.01 -7.79
N ALA A 116 43.42 -20.33 -8.81
CA ALA A 116 43.81 -21.20 -9.91
C ALA A 116 44.69 -20.50 -10.97
N MET A 117 44.66 -19.17 -11.05
CA MET A 117 45.53 -18.42 -11.96
C MET A 117 47.01 -18.56 -11.58
N ALA A 118 47.88 -18.52 -12.60
CA ALA A 118 49.31 -18.77 -12.46
C ALA A 118 50.07 -17.68 -11.69
N ARG A 119 49.58 -16.43 -11.75
CA ARG A 119 50.11 -15.28 -11.01
C ARG A 119 49.09 -14.78 -10.00
N ASP A 120 49.56 -14.10 -8.97
CA ASP A 120 48.75 -13.64 -7.84
C ASP A 120 47.79 -12.53 -8.27
N ILE A 121 46.49 -12.75 -8.00
CA ILE A 121 45.45 -11.73 -8.09
C ILE A 121 45.32 -11.06 -6.73
N LYS A 122 45.35 -9.73 -6.71
CA LYS A 122 45.24 -8.94 -5.48
C LYS A 122 43.79 -8.61 -5.13
N TRP A 123 42.90 -8.49 -6.12
CA TRP A 123 41.54 -8.02 -5.94
C TRP A 123 40.51 -8.90 -6.65
N VAL A 124 39.38 -9.13 -5.99
CA VAL A 124 38.23 -9.84 -6.58
C VAL A 124 36.98 -8.97 -6.42
N TRP A 125 36.22 -8.83 -7.50
CA TRP A 125 34.94 -8.15 -7.53
C TRP A 125 33.86 -9.11 -8.02
N VAL A 126 32.81 -9.30 -7.22
CA VAL A 126 31.62 -10.05 -7.64
C VAL A 126 30.44 -9.08 -7.72
N THR A 127 29.73 -9.09 -8.84
CA THR A 127 28.66 -8.12 -9.10
C THR A 127 27.45 -8.70 -9.80
N SER A 128 26.27 -8.24 -9.39
CA SER A 128 25.00 -8.38 -10.10
C SER A 128 24.46 -7.03 -10.56
N LYS A 129 25.33 -6.00 -10.65
CA LYS A 129 24.97 -4.57 -10.72
C LYS A 129 24.30 -4.05 -9.46
N ILE A 130 23.20 -4.65 -9.03
CA ILE A 130 22.45 -4.29 -7.82
C ILE A 130 23.27 -4.56 -6.55
N LYS A 131 23.93 -5.72 -6.48
CA LYS A 131 24.76 -6.11 -5.34
C LYS A 131 26.21 -6.23 -5.77
N ASN A 132 27.12 -5.64 -4.98
CA ASN A 132 28.55 -5.62 -5.22
C ASN A 132 29.30 -6.09 -3.97
N THR A 133 30.27 -6.98 -4.15
CA THR A 133 31.18 -7.37 -3.07
C THR A 133 32.61 -7.38 -3.57
N PHE A 134 33.49 -6.75 -2.80
CA PHE A 134 34.89 -6.56 -3.15
C PHE A 134 35.77 -7.21 -2.10
N PHE A 135 36.87 -7.80 -2.56
CA PHE A 135 37.80 -8.48 -1.69
C PHE A 135 39.25 -8.20 -2.08
N GLN A 136 40.10 -8.04 -1.08
CA GLN A 136 41.55 -8.12 -1.23
C GLN A 136 42.00 -9.55 -0.90
N VAL A 137 42.71 -10.17 -1.85
CA VAL A 137 43.15 -11.57 -1.76
C VAL A 137 44.68 -11.63 -1.68
N ASP A 138 45.19 -12.50 -0.83
CA ASP A 138 46.61 -12.85 -0.77
C ASP A 138 46.74 -14.37 -0.84
N LYS A 139 47.21 -14.87 -2.00
CA LYS A 139 47.34 -16.31 -2.27
C LYS A 139 48.30 -17.00 -1.30
N ASN A 140 49.34 -16.30 -0.86
CA ASN A 140 50.36 -16.84 0.03
C ASN A 140 49.84 -16.98 1.47
N LYS A 141 49.00 -16.04 1.90
CA LYS A 141 48.37 -16.06 3.24
C LYS A 141 47.02 -16.77 3.28
N GLN A 142 46.47 -17.13 2.12
CA GLN A 142 45.09 -17.62 1.97
C GLN A 142 44.07 -16.71 2.67
N SER A 143 44.29 -15.39 2.60
CA SER A 143 43.41 -14.40 3.22
C SER A 143 42.46 -13.79 2.20
N ARG A 144 41.25 -13.42 2.65
CA ARG A 144 40.22 -12.82 1.80
C ARG A 144 39.50 -11.68 2.51
N GLU A 145 40.15 -10.53 2.55
CA GLU A 145 39.63 -9.39 3.28
C GLU A 145 38.52 -8.68 2.50
N ILE A 146 37.33 -8.56 3.08
CA ILE A 146 36.25 -7.74 2.50
C ILE A 146 36.70 -6.27 2.46
N GLU A 147 36.42 -5.62 1.34
CA GLU A 147 36.73 -4.23 1.07
C GLU A 147 35.50 -3.46 0.61
N THR A 148 35.58 -2.13 0.67
CA THR A 148 34.47 -1.24 0.30
C THR A 148 34.41 -0.95 -1.20
N ASP A 149 35.53 -1.14 -1.90
CA ASP A 149 35.64 -0.94 -3.34
C ASP A 149 36.83 -1.72 -3.93
N ILE A 150 37.03 -1.62 -5.24
CA ILE A 150 38.31 -1.93 -5.92
C ILE A 150 39.14 -0.66 -6.14
N PRO A 151 40.48 -0.76 -6.26
CA PRO A 151 41.29 0.42 -6.55
C PRO A 151 40.98 0.97 -7.94
N ALA A 152 41.01 2.29 -8.09
CA ALA A 152 41.09 2.92 -9.39
C ALA A 152 42.52 2.79 -9.96
N TYR A 153 42.68 3.02 -11.26
CA TYR A 153 43.98 2.98 -11.91
C TYR A 153 44.98 3.95 -11.24
N GLY A 154 46.10 3.40 -10.76
CA GLY A 154 47.14 4.15 -10.05
C GLY A 154 46.88 4.42 -8.57
N VAL A 155 45.87 3.79 -7.95
CA VAL A 155 45.55 3.93 -6.52
C VAL A 155 45.95 2.67 -5.75
N ASP A 156 46.77 2.83 -4.71
CA ASP A 156 47.31 1.69 -3.95
C ASP A 156 46.56 1.39 -2.65
N ARG A 157 45.73 2.33 -2.16
CA ARG A 157 45.02 2.22 -0.88
C ARG A 157 43.55 2.59 -1.03
N ILE A 158 42.69 1.79 -0.41
CA ILE A 158 41.25 1.98 -0.37
C ILE A 158 40.86 2.52 1.02
N ALA A 159 40.03 3.54 1.00
CA ALA A 159 39.41 4.18 2.14
C ALA A 159 38.33 3.25 2.71
N PRO A 160 38.07 3.31 4.01
CA PRO A 160 37.11 2.42 4.64
C PRO A 160 35.66 2.69 4.23
N TYR A 161 35.36 3.64 3.34
CA TYR A 161 34.03 4.00 2.87
C TYR A 161 34.05 4.40 1.40
N LYS A 162 32.88 4.35 0.74
CA LYS A 162 32.75 4.60 -0.72
C LYS A 162 31.90 5.83 -1.02
N PHE A 163 30.81 6.04 -0.29
CA PHE A 163 29.80 7.05 -0.61
C PHE A 163 29.98 8.33 0.20
N VAL A 164 30.13 9.46 -0.48
CA VAL A 164 30.46 10.75 0.14
C VAL A 164 29.65 11.87 -0.51
N LYS A 165 29.16 12.81 0.32
CA LYS A 165 28.38 13.95 -0.16
C LYS A 165 29.24 14.85 -1.06
N GLY A 166 28.73 15.15 -2.26
CA GLY A 166 29.38 16.02 -3.24
C GLY A 166 30.51 15.36 -4.03
N ALA A 167 30.65 14.03 -3.99
CA ALA A 167 31.73 13.32 -4.66
C ALA A 167 31.81 13.62 -6.19
N ASP A 168 30.69 13.84 -6.86
CA ASP A 168 30.66 14.19 -8.29
C ASP A 168 31.30 15.56 -8.61
N THR A 169 31.41 16.44 -7.62
CA THR A 169 32.04 17.77 -7.79
C THR A 169 33.55 17.76 -7.53
N GLN A 170 34.10 16.62 -7.08
CA GLN A 170 35.52 16.50 -6.78
C GLN A 170 36.36 16.43 -8.06
N VAL A 171 37.43 17.23 -8.10
CA VAL A 171 38.42 17.17 -9.19
C VAL A 171 39.29 15.94 -9.01
N ARG A 172 39.37 15.09 -10.04
CA ARG A 172 40.23 13.89 -10.05
C ARG A 172 41.69 14.29 -9.82
N LYS A 173 42.29 13.78 -8.75
CA LYS A 173 43.74 13.84 -8.51
C LYS A 173 44.35 12.48 -8.81
N GLN A 174 45.42 12.44 -9.61
CA GLN A 174 46.14 11.19 -9.88
C GLN A 174 46.65 10.58 -8.57
N GLY A 175 46.46 9.27 -8.43
CA GLY A 175 46.91 8.51 -7.25
C GLY A 175 46.01 8.60 -6.02
N GLN A 176 44.85 9.27 -6.10
CA GLN A 176 43.85 9.30 -5.03
C GLN A 176 42.62 8.47 -5.38
N GLN A 177 42.05 7.81 -4.38
CA GLN A 177 40.79 7.10 -4.56
C GLN A 177 39.67 8.06 -4.94
N LYS A 178 38.82 7.61 -5.87
CA LYS A 178 37.58 8.29 -6.24
C LYS A 178 36.45 7.84 -5.31
N PHE A 179 35.80 8.78 -4.64
CA PHE A 179 34.54 8.52 -3.93
C PHE A 179 33.36 8.57 -4.89
N SER A 180 32.25 7.96 -4.51
CA SER A 180 31.00 7.96 -5.29
C SER A 180 29.92 8.77 -4.59
N GLU A 181 29.10 9.48 -5.35
CA GLU A 181 27.84 10.03 -4.84
C GLU A 181 26.74 8.98 -4.99
N LEU A 182 25.66 9.13 -4.24
CA LEU A 182 24.48 8.26 -4.36
C LEU A 182 23.82 8.41 -5.74
N GLN A 183 23.40 7.29 -6.33
CA GLN A 183 22.90 7.21 -7.69
C GLN A 183 21.37 7.28 -7.77
N ILE A 184 20.86 8.04 -8.73
CA ILE A 184 19.43 8.00 -9.09
C ILE A 184 19.21 6.77 -9.98
N VAL A 185 18.24 5.94 -9.61
CA VAL A 185 17.90 4.70 -10.31
C VAL A 185 16.50 4.77 -10.91
N SER A 186 16.20 3.89 -11.87
CA SER A 186 14.85 3.78 -12.43
C SER A 186 13.88 3.13 -11.43
N GLU A 187 12.59 3.36 -11.64
CA GLU A 187 11.50 2.72 -10.89
C GLU A 187 11.61 1.18 -10.89
N ASP A 188 11.91 0.58 -12.05
CA ASP A 188 12.08 -0.87 -12.18
C ASP A 188 13.24 -1.40 -11.33
N GLU A 189 14.39 -0.71 -11.36
CA GLU A 189 15.55 -1.10 -10.57
C GLU A 189 15.28 -0.96 -9.08
N LEU A 190 14.62 0.13 -8.68
CA LEU A 190 14.24 0.37 -7.30
C LEU A 190 13.27 -0.71 -6.77
N THR A 191 12.27 -1.06 -7.59
CA THR A 191 11.33 -2.15 -7.28
C THR A 191 12.05 -3.49 -7.11
N ARG A 192 13.04 -3.79 -7.97
CA ARG A 192 13.86 -5.01 -7.85
C ARG A 192 14.68 -5.00 -6.57
N ARG A 193 15.32 -3.88 -6.23
CA ARG A 193 16.11 -3.72 -5.00
C ARG A 193 15.27 -3.95 -3.74
N PHE A 194 14.07 -3.38 -3.65
CA PHE A 194 13.15 -3.64 -2.53
C PHE A 194 12.75 -5.12 -2.43
N LYS A 195 12.39 -5.75 -3.55
CA LYS A 195 12.04 -7.18 -3.58
C LYS A 195 13.22 -8.07 -3.17
N GLN A 196 14.43 -7.81 -3.66
CA GLN A 196 15.61 -8.60 -3.30
C GLN A 196 16.00 -8.41 -1.84
N ALA A 197 15.98 -7.17 -1.33
CA ALA A 197 16.21 -6.87 0.07
C ALA A 197 15.22 -7.62 0.98
N HIS A 198 13.92 -7.59 0.64
CA HIS A 198 12.89 -8.33 1.36
C HIS A 198 13.12 -9.84 1.33
N ASN A 199 13.37 -10.41 0.15
CA ASN A 199 13.63 -11.83 -0.02
C ASN A 199 14.89 -12.29 0.76
N ALA A 200 15.92 -11.45 0.80
CA ALA A 200 17.14 -11.69 1.57
C ALA A 200 16.86 -11.72 3.09
N LEU A 201 15.96 -10.86 3.59
CA LEU A 201 15.50 -10.94 4.98
C LEU A 201 14.63 -12.17 5.22
N TRP A 202 13.70 -12.49 4.33
CA TRP A 202 12.84 -13.65 4.51
C TRP A 202 13.65 -14.96 4.59
N GLY A 203 14.73 -15.08 3.81
CA GLY A 203 15.76 -16.10 3.97
C GLY A 203 15.25 -17.54 3.83
N GLY A 204 14.18 -17.76 3.06
CA GLY A 204 13.55 -19.07 2.91
C GLY A 204 12.68 -19.51 4.10
N GLY A 205 12.16 -18.56 4.89
CA GLY A 205 11.27 -18.83 6.04
C GLY A 205 11.90 -18.65 7.41
N GLN A 206 13.08 -18.02 7.50
CA GLN A 206 13.75 -17.73 8.77
C GLN A 206 13.13 -16.55 9.52
N LEU A 207 12.49 -15.63 8.80
CA LEU A 207 11.63 -14.58 9.36
C LEU A 207 10.23 -14.78 8.81
N ASN A 208 9.23 -14.39 9.61
CA ASN A 208 7.89 -14.22 9.08
C ASN A 208 7.93 -13.14 7.98
N PRO A 209 7.32 -13.33 6.80
CA PRO A 209 7.24 -12.30 5.76
C PRO A 209 6.83 -10.92 6.28
N SER A 210 5.87 -10.89 7.21
CA SER A 210 5.41 -9.73 7.97
C SER A 210 6.54 -8.96 8.65
N GLU A 211 7.36 -9.68 9.42
CA GLU A 211 8.47 -9.11 10.16
C GLU A 211 9.60 -8.69 9.21
N ALA A 212 9.86 -9.46 8.15
CA ALA A 212 10.87 -9.10 7.15
C ALA A 212 10.53 -7.78 6.44
N PHE A 213 9.24 -7.54 6.15
CA PHE A 213 8.78 -6.27 5.60
C PHE A 213 8.89 -5.14 6.61
N ASP A 214 8.43 -5.34 7.84
CA ASP A 214 8.53 -4.34 8.90
C ASP A 214 9.97 -3.89 9.16
N GLU A 215 10.91 -4.83 9.18
CA GLU A 215 12.33 -4.52 9.35
C GLU A 215 12.94 -3.84 8.10
N LEU A 216 12.52 -4.21 6.88
CA LEU A 216 12.94 -3.52 5.66
C LEU A 216 12.47 -2.06 5.65
N ASP A 217 11.20 -1.81 6.00
CA ASP A 217 10.61 -0.48 6.06
C ASP A 217 11.36 0.44 7.03
N LYS A 218 11.75 -0.07 8.20
CA LYS A 218 12.58 0.66 9.17
C LYS A 218 13.93 1.07 8.55
N LEU A 219 14.56 0.20 7.77
CA LEU A 219 15.85 0.49 7.14
C LEU A 219 15.72 1.46 5.96
N ILE A 220 14.64 1.37 5.18
CA ILE A 220 14.30 2.37 4.15
C ILE A 220 14.10 3.74 4.81
N PHE A 221 13.40 3.80 5.94
CA PHE A 221 13.24 5.02 6.72
C PHE A 221 14.59 5.61 7.18
N CYS A 222 15.47 4.80 7.77
CA CYS A 222 16.81 5.24 8.17
C CYS A 222 17.60 5.81 6.99
N LYS A 223 17.48 5.18 5.81
CA LYS A 223 18.13 5.65 4.59
C LYS A 223 17.60 7.01 4.13
N ILE A 224 16.28 7.17 4.04
CA ILE A 224 15.66 8.46 3.69
C ILE A 224 16.11 9.55 4.67
N TRP A 225 16.21 9.21 5.95
CA TRP A 225 16.67 10.14 6.97
C TRP A 225 18.14 10.55 6.82
N ASP A 226 19.04 9.58 6.60
CA ASP A 226 20.46 9.84 6.34
C ASP A 226 20.65 10.75 5.10
N GLU A 227 19.84 10.55 4.06
CA GLU A 227 19.90 11.36 2.84
C GLU A 227 19.37 12.79 2.99
N ARG A 228 18.37 12.99 3.86
CA ARG A 228 17.80 14.30 4.19
C ARG A 228 18.65 15.07 5.22
N LYS A 229 19.49 14.39 5.99
CA LYS A 229 20.34 14.99 7.02
C LYS A 229 21.27 16.04 6.39
N PRO A 230 21.31 17.29 6.91
CA PRO A 230 22.26 18.29 6.47
C PRO A 230 23.70 17.79 6.66
N ARG A 231 24.44 17.63 5.56
CA ARG A 231 25.79 17.07 5.55
C ARG A 231 26.73 17.97 4.74
N LYS A 232 27.95 18.20 5.26
CA LYS A 232 29.00 18.93 4.54
C LYS A 232 29.53 18.10 3.37
N ILE A 233 30.01 18.78 2.32
CA ILE A 233 30.74 18.13 1.23
C ILE A 233 31.95 17.37 1.83
N ASP A 234 32.30 16.25 1.22
CA ASP A 234 33.39 15.34 1.64
C ASP A 234 33.13 14.55 2.93
N THR A 235 31.90 14.58 3.46
CA THR A 235 31.49 13.76 4.60
C THR A 235 30.82 12.46 4.12
N PRO A 236 31.17 11.28 4.69
CA PRO A 236 30.55 10.02 4.30
C PRO A 236 29.09 9.92 4.75
N TYR A 237 28.30 9.16 3.99
CA TYR A 237 26.94 8.76 4.40
C TYR A 237 26.98 7.77 5.57
N ASP A 238 26.01 7.85 6.48
CA ASP A 238 25.97 6.97 7.66
C ASP A 238 25.36 5.60 7.31
N PHE A 239 24.41 5.59 6.36
CA PHE A 239 23.78 4.40 5.78
C PHE A 239 24.67 3.79 4.70
N GLN A 240 25.88 3.36 5.09
CA GLN A 240 26.78 2.60 4.23
C GLN A 240 27.69 1.70 5.06
N ILE A 241 28.31 0.72 4.40
CA ILE A 241 29.34 -0.10 5.03
C ILE A 241 30.63 0.71 5.18
N ILE A 242 31.10 0.85 6.42
CA ILE A 242 32.38 1.48 6.72
C ILE A 242 33.30 0.44 7.38
N LYS A 243 34.38 0.06 6.70
CA LYS A 243 35.31 -1.01 7.13
C LYS A 243 36.05 -0.61 8.41
N GLU A 244 36.10 -1.56 9.33
CA GLU A 244 36.85 -1.46 10.58
C GLU A 244 38.10 -2.33 10.58
N GLN A 245 39.08 -1.95 11.40
CA GLN A 245 40.30 -2.73 11.58
C GLN A 245 40.07 -3.87 12.58
N GLY A 246 40.37 -5.08 12.13
CA GLY A 246 40.37 -6.27 12.96
C GLY A 246 41.67 -6.44 13.74
N VAL A 247 41.61 -7.23 14.81
CA VAL A 247 42.79 -7.69 15.56
C VAL A 247 42.73 -9.21 15.72
N GLY A 248 43.88 -9.87 15.62
CA GLY A 248 43.96 -11.33 15.66
C GLY A 248 45.39 -11.83 15.51
N LYS A 249 45.62 -13.11 15.80
CA LYS A 249 46.93 -13.76 15.66
C LYS A 249 47.12 -14.34 14.26
N THR A 250 46.03 -14.72 13.60
CA THR A 250 46.02 -15.23 12.22
C THR A 250 45.27 -14.27 11.30
N PRO A 251 45.55 -14.28 9.98
CA PRO A 251 44.80 -13.48 9.01
C PRO A 251 43.28 -13.73 9.06
N GLN A 252 42.86 -14.99 9.26
CA GLN A 252 41.45 -15.35 9.37
C GLN A 252 40.79 -14.78 10.62
N GLU A 253 41.50 -14.74 11.76
CA GLU A 253 41.01 -14.11 12.99
C GLU A 253 40.86 -12.60 12.83
N VAL A 254 41.83 -11.94 12.18
CA VAL A 254 41.77 -10.50 11.88
C VAL A 254 40.58 -10.18 10.98
N GLU A 255 40.36 -10.98 9.93
CA GLU A 255 39.23 -10.81 9.01
C GLU A 255 37.88 -10.98 9.72
N ALA A 256 37.74 -12.04 10.53
CA ALA A 256 36.50 -12.30 11.27
C ALA A 256 36.19 -11.20 12.30
N ASP A 257 37.21 -10.70 13.02
CA ASP A 257 37.05 -9.60 13.96
C ASP A 257 36.72 -8.27 13.25
N ALA A 258 37.39 -7.98 12.12
CA ALA A 258 37.10 -6.81 11.30
C ALA A 258 35.65 -6.80 10.81
N LEU A 259 35.17 -7.94 10.30
CA LEU A 259 33.79 -8.11 9.84
C LEU A 259 32.79 -7.92 10.99
N LYS A 260 33.05 -8.54 12.14
CA LYS A 260 32.19 -8.42 13.33
C LYS A 260 32.10 -6.97 13.82
N LYS A 261 33.22 -6.26 13.93
CA LYS A 261 33.27 -4.85 14.33
C LYS A 261 32.58 -3.94 13.32
N THR A 262 32.82 -4.18 12.03
CA THR A 262 32.18 -3.45 10.93
C THR A 262 30.65 -3.58 11.03
N ASN A 263 30.15 -4.80 11.21
CA ASN A 263 28.71 -5.05 11.31
C ASN A 263 28.13 -4.40 12.59
N ALA A 264 28.81 -4.52 13.73
CA ALA A 264 28.37 -3.92 14.99
C ALA A 264 28.26 -2.39 14.90
N LYS A 265 29.29 -1.71 14.39
CA LYS A 265 29.27 -0.26 14.21
C LYS A 265 28.30 0.22 13.15
N LEU A 266 28.12 -0.56 12.07
CA LEU A 266 27.07 -0.28 11.09
C LEU A 266 25.69 -0.31 11.76
N PHE A 267 25.42 -1.35 12.54
CA PHE A 267 24.16 -1.50 13.26
C PHE A 267 23.94 -0.38 14.28
N GLU A 268 24.99 0.05 14.99
CA GLU A 268 24.97 1.22 15.87
C GLU A 268 24.56 2.48 15.11
N ARG A 269 25.20 2.79 13.97
CA ARG A 269 24.83 3.95 13.13
C ARG A 269 23.39 3.88 12.62
N ILE A 270 22.93 2.70 12.16
CA ILE A 270 21.54 2.51 11.71
C ILE A 270 20.56 2.75 12.86
N THR A 271 20.89 2.27 14.06
CA THR A 271 20.08 2.47 15.26
C THR A 271 20.04 3.95 15.66
N GLU A 272 21.17 4.66 15.58
CA GLU A 272 21.21 6.10 15.82
C GLU A 272 20.34 6.88 14.81
N LEU A 273 20.44 6.57 13.51
CA LEU A 273 19.60 7.15 12.47
C LEU A 273 18.11 6.89 12.75
N TYR A 274 17.78 5.67 13.17
CA TYR A 274 16.43 5.29 13.53
C TYR A 274 15.91 6.08 14.72
N GLU A 275 16.72 6.24 15.78
CA GLU A 275 16.37 7.02 16.96
C GLU A 275 16.23 8.52 16.66
N GLU A 276 17.08 9.08 15.77
CA GLU A 276 16.94 10.44 15.27
C GLU A 276 15.59 10.64 14.58
N GLY A 277 15.20 9.72 13.70
CA GLY A 277 13.90 9.76 13.02
C GLY A 277 12.72 9.54 13.96
N ARG A 278 12.80 8.56 14.87
CA ARG A 278 11.75 8.26 15.86
C ARG A 278 11.48 9.42 16.81
N LYS A 279 12.48 10.24 17.14
CA LYS A 279 12.29 11.45 17.94
C LYS A 279 11.48 12.52 17.22
N LYS A 280 11.60 12.61 15.89
CA LYS A 280 10.79 13.55 15.10
C LYS A 280 9.41 12.98 14.82
N ASP A 281 9.32 11.68 14.53
CA ASP A 281 8.10 10.99 14.12
C ASP A 281 7.83 9.73 14.97
N PRO A 282 7.44 9.87 16.25
CA PRO A 282 7.26 8.75 17.17
C PRO A 282 6.08 7.82 16.82
N GLU A 283 5.19 8.28 15.95
CA GLU A 283 4.00 7.51 15.53
C GLU A 283 4.25 6.55 14.38
N VAL A 284 5.34 6.73 13.62
CA VAL A 284 5.64 5.86 12.46
C VAL A 284 6.25 4.55 12.94
N PHE A 285 7.17 4.60 13.90
CA PHE A 285 7.75 3.39 14.46
C PHE A 285 7.95 3.45 15.98
N ARG A 286 7.19 2.62 16.69
CA ARG A 286 7.23 2.49 18.15
C ARG A 286 8.29 1.49 18.62
N ASP A 287 8.50 0.45 17.83
CA ASP A 287 9.40 -0.65 18.17
C ASP A 287 10.85 -0.39 17.77
N ASN A 288 11.79 -1.06 18.42
CA ASN A 288 13.19 -1.06 18.01
C ASN A 288 13.41 -1.98 16.78
N ILE A 289 14.53 -1.78 16.09
CA ILE A 289 15.01 -2.68 15.04
C ILE A 289 15.36 -4.04 15.69
N ARG A 290 14.80 -5.13 15.14
CA ARG A 290 14.95 -6.50 15.67
C ARG A 290 15.93 -7.36 14.87
N LEU A 291 16.55 -6.80 13.84
CA LEU A 291 17.56 -7.48 13.02
C LEU A 291 18.87 -7.73 13.77
N THR A 292 19.60 -8.76 13.35
CA THR A 292 21.01 -8.91 13.71
C THR A 292 21.88 -7.98 12.87
N PRO A 293 23.09 -7.62 13.33
CA PRO A 293 24.03 -6.79 12.56
C PRO A 293 24.33 -7.33 11.15
N GLU A 294 24.39 -8.64 10.97
CA GLU A 294 24.65 -9.30 9.68
C GLU A 294 23.48 -9.12 8.70
N ARG A 295 22.25 -9.20 9.20
CA ARG A 295 21.05 -8.98 8.37
C ARG A 295 20.90 -7.52 8.00
N ALA A 296 21.14 -6.60 8.94
CA ALA A 296 21.15 -5.17 8.65
C ALA A 296 22.19 -4.83 7.57
N ARG A 297 23.40 -5.40 7.67
CA ARG A 297 24.44 -5.26 6.63
C ARG A 297 23.93 -5.71 5.26
N THR A 298 23.26 -6.87 5.18
CA THR A 298 22.74 -7.41 3.91
C THR A 298 21.79 -6.41 3.24
N ILE A 299 20.94 -5.72 4.00
CA ILE A 299 20.02 -4.71 3.45
C ILE A 299 20.76 -3.45 3.01
N VAL A 300 21.75 -3.00 3.79
CA VAL A 300 22.62 -1.89 3.41
C VAL A 300 23.35 -2.20 2.10
N GLU A 301 23.75 -3.46 1.85
CA GLU A 301 24.39 -3.86 0.58
C GLU A 301 23.50 -3.59 -0.65
N TYR A 302 22.17 -3.73 -0.52
CA TYR A 302 21.21 -3.48 -1.60
C TYR A 302 20.85 -2.00 -1.79
N LEU A 303 20.98 -1.19 -0.75
CA LEU A 303 20.40 0.16 -0.71
C LEU A 303 21.45 1.27 -0.52
N GLN A 304 22.69 1.01 -0.13
CA GLN A 304 23.66 2.06 0.22
C GLN A 304 24.08 2.98 -0.93
N ASP A 305 24.00 2.51 -2.18
CA ASP A 305 24.50 3.20 -3.38
C ASP A 305 23.44 4.07 -4.07
N ILE A 306 22.15 3.83 -3.81
CA ILE A 306 21.05 4.59 -4.44
C ILE A 306 20.72 5.87 -3.68
N ASN A 307 20.09 6.84 -4.32
CA ASN A 307 19.57 8.06 -3.71
C ASN A 307 18.04 8.03 -3.75
N LEU A 308 17.38 7.71 -2.63
CA LEU A 308 15.92 7.71 -2.56
C LEU A 308 15.34 9.13 -2.59
N ASN A 309 16.05 10.13 -2.06
CA ASN A 309 15.53 11.50 -1.94
C ASN A 309 15.53 12.27 -3.27
N LYS A 310 16.57 12.09 -4.09
CA LYS A 310 16.71 12.71 -5.43
C LYS A 310 16.09 11.88 -6.54
N THR A 311 15.78 10.60 -6.29
CA THR A 311 14.98 9.83 -7.23
C THR A 311 13.64 10.50 -7.38
N ASP A 312 13.20 10.66 -8.63
CA ASP A 312 11.93 11.26 -8.97
C ASP A 312 10.80 10.70 -8.10
N LEU A 313 9.93 11.59 -7.63
CA LEU A 313 8.95 11.29 -6.60
C LEU A 313 7.97 10.22 -7.06
N ASP A 314 7.56 10.29 -8.31
CA ASP A 314 6.65 9.31 -8.87
C ASP A 314 7.33 7.95 -9.04
N SER A 315 8.61 7.95 -9.43
CA SER A 315 9.42 6.74 -9.58
C SER A 315 9.65 6.02 -8.24
N LYS A 316 9.99 6.73 -7.16
CA LYS A 316 10.17 6.12 -5.83
C LYS A 316 8.85 5.64 -5.23
N GLY A 317 7.78 6.41 -5.43
CA GLY A 317 6.44 6.08 -4.99
C GLY A 317 5.90 4.82 -5.63
N ARG A 318 5.83 4.79 -6.97
CA ARG A 318 5.32 3.63 -7.72
C ARG A 318 6.14 2.36 -7.46
N ALA A 319 7.45 2.48 -7.28
CA ALA A 319 8.29 1.34 -6.94
C ALA A 319 7.95 0.76 -5.56
N PHE A 320 7.74 1.61 -4.56
CA PHE A 320 7.36 1.18 -3.22
C PHE A 320 5.94 0.58 -3.21
N GLU A 321 4.98 1.23 -3.87
CA GLU A 321 3.63 0.67 -4.01
C GLU A 321 3.62 -0.69 -4.72
N THR A 322 4.38 -0.84 -5.81
CA THR A 322 4.47 -2.12 -6.54
C THR A 322 5.05 -3.22 -5.65
N PHE A 323 6.01 -2.86 -4.81
CA PHE A 323 6.56 -3.77 -3.79
C PHE A 323 5.50 -4.11 -2.72
N MET A 324 4.84 -3.12 -2.11
CA MET A 324 3.78 -3.32 -1.12
C MET A 324 2.65 -4.20 -1.65
N ASP A 325 2.14 -3.89 -2.83
CA ASP A 325 1.08 -4.62 -3.50
C ASP A 325 1.43 -6.09 -3.67
N SER A 326 2.66 -6.39 -4.11
CA SER A 326 3.11 -7.78 -4.28
C SER A 326 3.21 -8.52 -2.95
N PHE A 327 3.59 -7.81 -1.89
CA PHE A 327 3.77 -8.35 -0.56
C PHE A 327 2.44 -8.69 0.14
N PHE A 328 1.52 -7.72 0.20
CA PHE A 328 0.24 -7.88 0.90
C PHE A 328 -0.70 -8.86 0.17
N ARG A 329 -0.70 -8.86 -1.17
CA ARG A 329 -1.45 -9.85 -1.97
C ARG A 329 -0.96 -11.28 -1.72
N GLY A 330 0.35 -11.48 -1.69
CA GLY A 330 0.94 -12.82 -1.56
C GLY A 330 0.90 -13.36 -0.14
N SER A 331 1.49 -12.64 0.82
CA SER A 331 1.80 -13.18 2.15
C SER A 331 0.71 -12.95 3.20
N PHE A 332 -0.19 -11.97 2.98
CA PHE A 332 -1.19 -11.56 3.97
C PHE A 332 -2.63 -11.88 3.58
N GLY A 333 -2.89 -12.22 2.31
CA GLY A 333 -4.25 -12.40 1.81
C GLY A 333 -5.12 -11.16 2.03
N GLN A 334 -4.49 -9.99 2.14
CA GLN A 334 -5.14 -8.69 2.23
C GLN A 334 -5.02 -8.01 0.89
N TYR A 335 -6.09 -7.35 0.50
CA TYR A 335 -6.20 -6.87 -0.85
C TYR A 335 -6.73 -5.44 -0.88
N PHE A 336 -6.00 -4.59 -1.59
CA PHE A 336 -6.26 -3.16 -1.67
C PHE A 336 -7.25 -2.83 -2.78
N THR A 337 -7.88 -1.67 -2.67
CA THR A 337 -8.72 -1.12 -3.72
C THR A 337 -7.91 -0.96 -5.01
N PRO A 338 -8.33 -1.56 -6.14
CA PRO A 338 -7.60 -1.47 -7.41
C PRO A 338 -7.46 -0.02 -7.91
N ARG A 339 -6.29 0.30 -8.46
CA ARG A 339 -5.93 1.68 -8.87
C ARG A 339 -6.95 2.34 -9.82
N PRO A 340 -7.51 1.66 -10.84
CA PRO A 340 -8.51 2.29 -11.70
C PRO A 340 -9.76 2.77 -10.95
N ILE A 341 -10.17 2.03 -9.91
CA ILE A 341 -11.31 2.39 -9.06
C ILE A 341 -10.95 3.56 -8.15
N VAL A 342 -9.77 3.54 -7.52
CA VAL A 342 -9.28 4.63 -6.68
C VAL A 342 -9.20 5.93 -7.48
N LYS A 343 -8.56 5.89 -8.64
CA LYS A 343 -8.44 7.02 -9.57
C LYS A 343 -9.82 7.55 -9.96
N PHE A 344 -10.73 6.68 -10.37
CA PHE A 344 -12.10 7.06 -10.72
C PHE A 344 -12.80 7.81 -9.58
N ILE A 345 -12.78 7.28 -8.36
CA ILE A 345 -13.44 7.90 -7.19
C ILE A 345 -12.88 9.29 -6.89
N VAL A 346 -11.56 9.44 -6.91
CA VAL A 346 -10.88 10.70 -6.59
C VAL A 346 -11.09 11.74 -7.68
N ASP A 347 -11.01 11.34 -8.95
CA ASP A 347 -11.08 12.24 -10.09
C ASP A 347 -12.44 12.90 -10.24
N VAL A 348 -13.54 12.19 -9.95
CA VAL A 348 -14.90 12.74 -10.11
C VAL A 348 -15.28 13.75 -9.02
N LEU A 349 -14.68 13.66 -7.84
CA LEU A 349 -14.98 14.56 -6.72
C LEU A 349 -14.23 15.90 -6.88
N PRO A 350 -14.84 17.05 -6.56
CA PRO A 350 -14.18 18.36 -6.68
C PRO A 350 -13.19 18.64 -5.53
N ILE A 351 -12.22 17.75 -5.31
CA ILE A 351 -11.15 17.91 -4.32
C ILE A 351 -10.12 18.92 -4.85
N THR A 352 -9.76 19.87 -3.98
CA THR A 352 -8.77 20.93 -4.21
C THR A 352 -7.79 21.04 -3.03
N HIS A 353 -6.71 21.81 -3.17
CA HIS A 353 -5.72 22.04 -2.10
C HIS A 353 -6.29 22.58 -0.76
N ASP A 354 -7.46 23.23 -0.77
CA ASP A 354 -8.11 23.73 0.46
C ASP A 354 -8.92 22.66 1.20
N SER A 355 -9.27 21.57 0.50
CA SER A 355 -10.21 20.53 0.94
C SER A 355 -9.64 19.69 2.09
N LEU A 356 -10.47 19.34 3.09
CA LEU A 356 -10.11 18.33 4.09
C LEU A 356 -10.60 16.94 3.67
N VAL A 357 -9.67 16.00 3.53
CA VAL A 357 -9.95 14.63 3.04
C VAL A 357 -9.65 13.60 4.11
N LEU A 358 -10.58 12.68 4.33
CA LEU A 358 -10.41 11.54 5.25
C LEU A 358 -10.67 10.22 4.52
N ASP A 359 -9.82 9.23 4.80
CA ASP A 359 -10.12 7.82 4.56
C ASP A 359 -10.22 7.08 5.90
N THR A 360 -11.42 6.61 6.23
CA THR A 360 -11.72 5.94 7.51
C THR A 360 -11.18 4.52 7.61
N SER A 361 -10.70 3.95 6.49
CA SER A 361 -10.12 2.61 6.41
C SER A 361 -9.05 2.59 5.31
N CYS A 362 -7.96 3.32 5.56
CA CYS A 362 -7.06 3.75 4.50
C CYS A 362 -6.17 2.67 3.90
N GLY A 363 -6.05 1.50 4.53
CA GLY A 363 -5.14 0.46 4.07
C GLY A 363 -3.72 1.03 3.92
N SER A 364 -3.07 0.78 2.79
CA SER A 364 -1.74 1.31 2.44
C SER A 364 -1.72 2.78 1.99
N GLY A 365 -2.85 3.51 2.10
CA GLY A 365 -2.95 4.93 1.78
C GLY A 365 -3.27 5.25 0.31
N GLY A 366 -3.75 4.27 -0.48
CA GLY A 366 -3.98 4.45 -1.92
C GLY A 366 -4.90 5.62 -2.28
N PHE A 367 -6.01 5.80 -1.55
CA PHE A 367 -6.93 6.93 -1.75
C PHE A 367 -6.28 8.28 -1.41
N LEU A 368 -5.56 8.35 -0.29
CA LEU A 368 -4.88 9.57 0.16
C LEU A 368 -3.80 9.99 -0.86
N LEU A 369 -3.05 9.03 -1.39
CA LEU A 369 -2.05 9.31 -2.39
C LEU A 369 -2.65 9.81 -3.71
N HIS A 370 -3.76 9.23 -4.15
CA HIS A 370 -4.43 9.73 -5.36
C HIS A 370 -5.04 11.12 -5.16
N ALA A 371 -5.54 11.43 -3.95
CA ALA A 371 -5.96 12.79 -3.61
C ALA A 371 -4.79 13.78 -3.65
N LEU A 372 -3.62 13.38 -3.13
CA LEU A 372 -2.38 14.15 -3.23
C LEU A 372 -1.96 14.39 -4.68
N GLU A 373 -1.99 13.34 -5.51
CA GLU A 373 -1.66 13.41 -6.93
C GLU A 373 -2.57 14.36 -7.69
N LYS A 374 -3.87 14.33 -7.39
CA LYS A 374 -4.84 15.27 -7.96
C LYS A 374 -4.51 16.72 -7.61
N VAL A 375 -4.14 17.00 -6.36
CA VAL A 375 -3.73 18.36 -5.93
C VAL A 375 -2.38 18.77 -6.53
N ARG A 376 -1.48 17.83 -6.83
CA ARG A 376 -0.25 18.12 -7.58
C ARG A 376 -0.53 18.50 -9.03
N GLN A 377 -1.50 17.84 -9.66
CA GLN A 377 -1.95 18.20 -11.00
C GLN A 377 -2.59 19.58 -10.99
N GLU A 378 -3.46 19.87 -10.03
CA GLU A 378 -3.99 21.22 -9.76
C GLU A 378 -2.86 22.25 -9.59
N ALA A 379 -1.84 21.96 -8.76
CA ALA A 379 -0.70 22.85 -8.58
C ALA A 379 0.05 23.14 -9.88
N SER A 380 0.13 22.15 -10.78
CA SER A 380 0.80 22.26 -12.08
C SER A 380 0.02 23.09 -13.10
N GLU A 381 -1.28 23.30 -12.88
CA GLU A 381 -2.10 24.24 -13.66
C GLU A 381 -1.82 25.69 -13.27
N PHE A 382 -1.47 25.93 -12.00
CA PHE A 382 -1.23 27.27 -11.46
C PHE A 382 0.24 27.70 -11.47
N TYR A 383 1.17 26.76 -11.32
CA TYR A 383 2.59 27.03 -11.08
C TYR A 383 3.49 26.12 -11.90
N GLU A 384 4.71 26.58 -12.21
CA GLU A 384 5.72 25.72 -12.83
C GLU A 384 6.10 24.57 -11.86
N PRO A 385 6.19 23.31 -12.31
CA PRO A 385 6.45 22.15 -11.43
C PRO A 385 7.73 22.22 -10.59
N THR A 386 8.71 23.04 -10.99
CA THR A 386 9.98 23.24 -10.28
C THR A 386 9.96 24.45 -9.33
N SER A 387 8.86 25.21 -9.29
CA SER A 387 8.74 26.40 -8.46
C SER A 387 8.53 26.05 -6.97
N THR A 388 8.92 26.99 -6.10
CA THR A 388 8.71 26.81 -4.65
C THR A 388 7.22 26.91 -4.31
N GLU A 389 6.46 27.67 -5.07
CA GLU A 389 5.02 27.87 -4.97
C GLU A 389 4.27 26.57 -5.30
N HIS A 390 4.65 25.89 -6.39
CA HIS A 390 4.12 24.55 -6.73
C HIS A 390 4.31 23.59 -5.57
N TRP A 391 5.55 23.49 -5.07
CA TRP A 391 5.88 22.62 -3.95
C TRP A 391 5.06 22.95 -2.70
N LYS A 392 5.00 24.22 -2.30
CA LYS A 392 4.21 24.64 -1.12
C LYS A 392 2.72 24.33 -1.28
N HIS A 393 2.16 24.54 -2.48
CA HIS A 393 0.74 24.37 -2.74
C HIS A 393 0.27 22.95 -2.45
N TRP A 394 0.94 21.95 -3.01
CA TRP A 394 0.57 20.55 -2.75
C TRP A 394 1.11 20.05 -1.41
N HIS A 395 2.28 20.53 -0.95
CA HIS A 395 2.88 20.04 0.30
C HIS A 395 2.10 20.47 1.54
N GLU A 396 1.51 21.67 1.57
CA GLU A 396 0.65 22.08 2.68
C GLU A 396 -0.65 21.26 2.75
N PHE A 397 -1.23 20.91 1.60
CA PHE A 397 -2.35 19.98 1.52
C PHE A 397 -1.96 18.60 2.08
N ALA A 398 -0.82 18.08 1.63
CA ALA A 398 -0.26 16.81 2.07
C ALA A 398 -0.11 16.76 3.61
N GLU A 399 0.62 17.72 4.17
CA GLU A 399 0.97 17.76 5.60
C GLU A 399 -0.25 17.97 6.51
N LYS A 400 -1.24 18.78 6.08
CA LYS A 400 -2.27 19.32 6.98
C LYS A 400 -3.71 18.92 6.65
N LYS A 401 -3.97 18.37 5.47
CA LYS A 401 -5.34 18.21 4.95
C LYS A 401 -5.74 16.78 4.61
N LEU A 402 -4.78 15.86 4.48
CA LEU A 402 -5.04 14.44 4.30
C LEU A 402 -5.07 13.72 5.64
N TYR A 403 -6.06 12.85 5.87
CA TYR A 403 -6.23 12.09 7.11
C TYR A 403 -6.56 10.62 6.80
N GLY A 404 -5.98 9.69 7.57
CA GLY A 404 -6.19 8.25 7.37
C GLY A 404 -6.32 7.50 8.69
N ILE A 405 -7.22 6.52 8.72
CA ILE A 405 -7.36 5.59 9.85
C ILE A 405 -7.19 4.17 9.34
N GLU A 406 -6.31 3.39 9.97
CA GLU A 406 -6.11 1.98 9.67
C GLU A 406 -6.03 1.19 10.98
N ILE A 407 -6.77 0.08 11.05
CA ILE A 407 -6.84 -0.72 12.28
C ILE A 407 -5.60 -1.60 12.46
N ASN A 408 -5.01 -2.07 11.37
CA ASN A 408 -3.83 -2.92 11.40
C ASN A 408 -2.55 -2.07 11.50
N GLU A 409 -1.77 -2.32 12.55
CA GLU A 409 -0.55 -1.56 12.80
C GLU A 409 0.46 -1.63 11.65
N GLN A 410 0.68 -2.82 11.07
CA GLN A 410 1.66 -3.01 10.00
C GLN A 410 1.25 -2.31 8.72
N ILE A 411 -0.05 -2.34 8.39
CA ILE A 411 -0.58 -1.68 7.20
C ILE A 411 -0.61 -0.17 7.39
N SER A 412 -0.96 0.30 8.58
CA SER A 412 -0.89 1.72 8.91
C SER A 412 0.55 2.26 8.81
N ARG A 413 1.56 1.44 9.16
CA ARG A 413 2.98 1.80 8.96
C ARG A 413 3.35 1.85 7.49
N ALA A 414 2.90 0.86 6.71
CA ALA A 414 3.09 0.87 5.27
C ALA A 414 2.48 2.12 4.63
N ALA A 415 1.28 2.54 5.06
CA ALA A 415 0.66 3.79 4.63
C ALA A 415 1.47 5.03 5.01
N LYS A 416 1.92 5.13 6.27
CA LYS A 416 2.78 6.24 6.71
C LYS A 416 4.09 6.29 5.90
N MET A 417 4.70 5.14 5.64
CA MET A 417 5.90 5.05 4.81
C MET A 417 5.62 5.44 3.36
N ASN A 418 4.48 5.03 2.80
CA ASN A 418 4.05 5.46 1.48
C ASN A 418 3.93 6.98 1.43
N MET A 419 3.28 7.59 2.42
CA MET A 419 3.19 9.05 2.55
C MET A 419 4.57 9.73 2.73
N ILE A 420 5.50 9.16 3.51
CA ILE A 420 6.88 9.68 3.68
C ILE A 420 7.64 9.69 2.35
N ILE A 421 7.54 8.60 1.60
CA ILE A 421 8.22 8.42 0.32
C ILE A 421 7.71 9.44 -0.68
N HIS A 422 6.40 9.72 -0.66
CA HIS A 422 5.76 10.76 -1.46
C HIS A 422 5.89 12.17 -0.89
N ASP A 423 6.78 12.42 0.08
CA ASP A 423 7.05 13.74 0.67
C ASP A 423 5.79 14.46 1.20
N ASP A 424 4.79 13.68 1.65
CA ASP A 424 3.54 14.18 2.25
C ASP A 424 3.67 14.50 3.74
N GLY A 425 4.58 13.82 4.44
CA GLY A 425 4.82 14.06 5.86
C GLY A 425 4.00 13.19 6.81
N HIS A 426 3.16 12.25 6.31
CA HIS A 426 2.53 11.13 7.06
C HIS A 426 1.72 11.50 8.32
N THR A 427 1.56 12.80 8.59
CA THR A 427 1.31 13.37 9.93
C THR A 427 -0.06 13.00 10.50
N ASN A 428 -0.98 12.62 9.63
CA ASN A 428 -2.39 12.43 9.95
C ASN A 428 -2.88 11.01 9.65
N VAL A 429 -1.99 10.04 9.48
CA VAL A 429 -2.35 8.61 9.39
C VAL A 429 -2.19 7.97 10.77
N ILE A 430 -3.25 7.37 11.29
CA ILE A 430 -3.27 6.78 12.64
C ILE A 430 -3.60 5.30 12.65
N THR A 431 -3.07 4.59 13.65
CA THR A 431 -3.42 3.20 13.91
C THR A 431 -4.55 3.13 14.94
N ALA A 432 -5.79 2.91 14.49
CA ALA A 432 -6.95 2.80 15.37
C ALA A 432 -8.12 2.10 14.67
N ASP A 433 -9.08 1.59 15.46
CA ASP A 433 -10.37 1.18 14.93
C ASP A 433 -11.15 2.42 14.46
N GLY A 434 -11.44 2.50 13.16
CA GLY A 434 -12.14 3.62 12.53
C GLY A 434 -13.56 3.86 13.03
N LEU A 435 -14.17 2.89 13.71
CA LEU A 435 -15.50 3.01 14.32
C LEU A 435 -15.47 3.61 15.74
N LEU A 436 -14.30 3.93 16.28
CA LEU A 436 -14.18 4.64 17.56
C LEU A 436 -14.67 6.08 17.46
N THR A 437 -15.09 6.63 18.59
CA THR A 437 -15.50 8.04 18.65
C THR A 437 -14.33 8.99 18.39
N ASP A 438 -14.60 10.17 17.86
CA ASP A 438 -13.62 11.24 17.65
C ASP A 438 -12.75 11.49 18.90
N THR A 439 -13.37 11.61 20.07
CA THR A 439 -12.70 11.76 21.38
C THR A 439 -11.74 10.63 21.71
N ARG A 440 -12.06 9.39 21.35
CA ARG A 440 -11.19 8.23 21.57
C ARG A 440 -10.04 8.21 20.57
N LEU A 441 -10.32 8.50 19.30
CA LEU A 441 -9.30 8.61 18.26
C LEU A 441 -8.28 9.70 18.60
N GLN A 442 -8.74 10.87 19.04
CA GLN A 442 -7.90 11.98 19.51
C GLN A 442 -7.07 11.59 20.75
N ALA A 443 -7.64 10.82 21.69
CA ALA A 443 -6.89 10.37 22.87
C ALA A 443 -5.79 9.36 22.52
N ILE A 444 -6.03 8.46 21.57
CA ILE A 444 -5.08 7.42 21.14
C ILE A 444 -3.96 8.02 20.30
N SER A 445 -4.31 8.86 19.32
CA SER A 445 -3.36 9.44 18.36
C SER A 445 -2.71 10.74 18.85
N LYS A 446 -3.32 11.43 19.83
CA LYS A 446 -2.99 12.82 20.19
C LYS A 446 -3.16 13.81 19.02
N ASN A 447 -3.82 13.40 17.95
CA ASN A 447 -4.13 14.23 16.81
C ASN A 447 -5.57 14.76 16.95
N LEU A 448 -5.71 16.04 17.32
CA LEU A 448 -6.99 16.75 17.44
C LEU A 448 -7.67 16.99 16.08
N GLY A 449 -7.00 16.58 15.00
CA GLY A 449 -7.47 16.51 13.62
C GLY A 449 -8.76 15.71 13.44
N PHE A 450 -8.85 14.56 14.10
CA PHE A 450 -9.95 13.62 13.98
C PHE A 450 -11.18 14.09 14.78
N GLN A 451 -11.91 15.05 14.22
CA GLN A 451 -13.08 15.65 14.83
C GLN A 451 -14.32 15.44 13.95
N TYR A 452 -15.47 15.17 14.58
CA TYR A 452 -16.74 15.11 13.87
C TYR A 452 -17.12 16.46 13.24
N GLY A 453 -17.80 16.42 12.09
CA GLY A 453 -18.26 17.61 11.37
C GLY A 453 -17.15 18.46 10.75
N ARG A 454 -16.00 17.87 10.40
CA ARG A 454 -14.79 18.60 9.97
C ARG A 454 -14.34 18.33 8.54
N PHE A 455 -14.64 17.16 7.99
CA PHE A 455 -14.09 16.73 6.70
C PHE A 455 -15.03 17.08 5.54
N ASP A 456 -14.47 17.63 4.47
CA ASP A 456 -15.23 18.01 3.27
C ASP A 456 -15.46 16.81 2.34
N PHE A 457 -14.47 15.90 2.30
CA PHE A 457 -14.50 14.69 1.49
C PHE A 457 -14.12 13.47 2.32
N ILE A 458 -14.91 12.42 2.20
CA ILE A 458 -14.53 11.09 2.66
C ILE A 458 -14.49 10.15 1.46
N ILE A 459 -13.33 9.54 1.21
CA ILE A 459 -13.09 8.57 0.15
C ILE A 459 -12.60 7.28 0.81
N THR A 460 -13.39 6.21 0.75
CA THR A 460 -13.09 5.05 1.59
C THR A 460 -13.64 3.73 1.04
N ASN A 461 -12.98 2.63 1.40
CA ASN A 461 -13.38 1.27 1.10
C ASN A 461 -13.33 0.43 2.39
N PRO A 462 -14.40 0.45 3.20
CA PRO A 462 -14.43 -0.28 4.47
C PRO A 462 -14.38 -1.80 4.27
N PRO A 463 -13.92 -2.57 5.29
CA PRO A 463 -13.85 -4.01 5.18
C PRO A 463 -15.24 -4.65 5.03
N PHE A 464 -15.37 -5.60 4.10
CA PHE A 464 -16.63 -6.30 3.81
C PHE A 464 -16.83 -7.55 4.67
N GLY A 465 -18.10 -7.88 4.96
CA GLY A 465 -18.51 -9.20 5.46
C GLY A 465 -18.11 -9.51 6.91
N SER A 466 -17.50 -8.55 7.60
CA SER A 466 -17.24 -8.63 9.04
C SER A 466 -18.42 -8.02 9.80
N ALA A 467 -18.70 -8.56 10.99
CA ALA A 467 -19.77 -8.05 11.85
C ALA A 467 -19.21 -7.66 13.22
N VAL A 468 -19.59 -6.48 13.68
CA VAL A 468 -19.32 -6.01 15.04
C VAL A 468 -20.36 -6.63 15.97
N LYS A 469 -19.89 -7.36 17.00
CA LYS A 469 -20.77 -7.90 18.04
C LYS A 469 -20.79 -6.99 19.25
N LEU A 470 -21.96 -6.79 19.82
CA LEU A 470 -22.13 -5.97 21.02
C LEU A 470 -21.28 -6.47 22.21
N THR A 471 -21.10 -7.79 22.32
CA THR A 471 -20.29 -8.43 23.36
C THR A 471 -18.80 -8.14 23.25
N GLU A 472 -18.32 -7.82 22.04
CA GLU A 472 -16.92 -7.55 21.75
C GLU A 472 -16.63 -6.05 21.78
N GLN A 473 -17.57 -5.24 21.28
CA GLN A 473 -17.43 -3.80 21.15
C GLN A 473 -18.67 -3.07 21.68
N ALA A 474 -18.56 -2.52 22.89
CA ALA A 474 -19.66 -1.82 23.56
C ALA A 474 -20.08 -0.52 22.82
N TYR A 475 -19.19 0.05 21.98
CA TYR A 475 -19.52 1.24 21.21
C TYR A 475 -20.67 1.02 20.23
N LEU A 476 -21.03 -0.23 19.89
CA LEU A 476 -22.16 -0.50 19.01
C LEU A 476 -23.47 0.16 19.49
N GLN A 477 -23.68 0.30 20.81
CA GLN A 477 -24.88 0.94 21.36
C GLN A 477 -24.96 2.44 21.06
N THR A 478 -23.82 3.07 20.76
CA THR A 478 -23.73 4.50 20.46
C THR A 478 -24.14 4.82 19.02
N TYR A 479 -24.15 3.82 18.15
CA TYR A 479 -24.59 3.95 16.76
C TYR A 479 -26.10 3.76 16.64
N SER A 480 -26.74 4.60 15.82
CA SER A 480 -28.15 4.47 15.44
C SER A 480 -28.38 3.14 14.71
N PHE A 481 -27.50 2.76 13.79
CA PHE A 481 -27.58 1.45 13.14
C PHE A 481 -27.24 0.28 14.06
N GLY A 482 -26.67 0.51 15.25
CA GLY A 482 -26.51 -0.49 16.29
C GLY A 482 -27.79 -0.78 17.08
N GLN A 483 -28.85 0.00 16.84
CA GLN A 483 -30.14 -0.14 17.48
C GLN A 483 -31.13 -0.88 16.55
N LYS A 484 -32.04 -1.67 17.14
CA LYS A 484 -33.11 -2.32 16.39
C LYS A 484 -34.15 -1.25 16.08
N ASP A 485 -34.37 -1.09 14.79
CA ASP A 485 -35.41 -0.20 14.30
C ASP A 485 -36.77 -0.77 14.71
N THR A 486 -37.58 0.06 15.35
CA THR A 486 -38.99 -0.28 15.59
C THR A 486 -39.75 0.17 14.38
N THR A 487 -40.33 -0.79 13.65
CA THR A 487 -41.18 -0.49 12.50
C THR A 487 -42.25 0.49 12.91
N TRP A 488 -42.57 1.50 12.09
CA TRP A 488 -43.63 2.45 12.43
C TRP A 488 -44.98 1.76 12.68
N LEU A 489 -45.19 0.54 12.16
CA LEU A 489 -46.36 -0.30 12.39
C LEU A 489 -46.31 -1.14 13.68
N ASP A 490 -45.25 -1.05 14.50
CA ASP A 490 -45.20 -1.76 15.78
C ASP A 490 -45.92 -0.98 16.87
N LEU A 491 -47.08 -1.51 17.29
CA LEU A 491 -47.92 -0.93 18.35
C LEU A 491 -47.41 -1.26 19.75
N LYS A 492 -46.58 -2.30 19.86
CA LYS A 492 -45.92 -2.68 21.11
C LYS A 492 -44.73 -1.75 21.26
N ASN A 493 -44.89 -0.74 22.10
CA ASN A 493 -43.88 0.24 22.49
C ASN A 493 -42.75 -0.41 23.32
N SER A 494 -42.22 -1.55 22.85
CA SER A 494 -41.03 -2.18 23.39
C SER A 494 -39.86 -1.29 22.98
N GLY A 495 -39.43 -0.40 23.87
CA GLY A 495 -38.44 0.62 23.58
C GLY A 495 -37.20 0.12 22.84
N VAL A 496 -36.43 1.05 22.29
CA VAL A 496 -35.26 0.80 21.45
C VAL A 496 -34.38 -0.30 22.05
N LYS A 497 -34.30 -1.44 21.34
CA LYS A 497 -33.46 -2.57 21.74
C LYS A 497 -32.15 -2.51 20.96
N ASN A 498 -31.03 -2.81 21.57
CA ASN A 498 -29.77 -2.92 20.83
C ASN A 498 -29.79 -4.16 19.92
N ARG A 499 -29.11 -4.07 18.78
CA ARG A 499 -28.78 -5.23 17.96
C ARG A 499 -27.61 -5.97 18.62
N ASP A 500 -27.65 -7.29 18.53
CA ASP A 500 -26.57 -8.13 19.05
C ASP A 500 -25.35 -8.08 18.12
N THR A 501 -25.60 -7.91 16.81
CA THR A 501 -24.59 -7.82 15.76
C THR A 501 -25.00 -6.82 14.68
N GLN A 502 -24.02 -6.19 14.04
CA GLN A 502 -24.22 -5.34 12.86
C GLN A 502 -23.04 -5.48 11.89
N SER A 503 -23.31 -5.45 10.59
CA SER A 503 -22.27 -5.46 9.55
C SER A 503 -21.41 -4.20 9.61
N THR A 504 -20.10 -4.35 9.52
CA THR A 504 -19.14 -3.25 9.65
C THR A 504 -19.36 -2.16 8.60
N GLU A 505 -19.62 -2.52 7.35
CA GLU A 505 -19.86 -1.59 6.25
C GLU A 505 -21.06 -0.64 6.51
N VAL A 506 -22.08 -1.10 7.26
CA VAL A 506 -23.24 -0.27 7.63
C VAL A 506 -22.86 0.75 8.70
N LEU A 507 -22.03 0.36 9.67
CA LEU A 507 -21.56 1.27 10.72
C LEU A 507 -20.64 2.35 10.15
N PHE A 508 -19.81 2.01 9.15
CA PHE A 508 -18.96 2.99 8.48
C PHE A 508 -19.76 4.07 7.74
N ILE A 509 -20.94 3.76 7.17
CA ILE A 509 -21.82 4.79 6.56
C ILE A 509 -22.24 5.84 7.59
N GLU A 510 -22.60 5.42 8.81
CA GLU A 510 -22.93 6.33 9.90
C GLU A 510 -21.70 7.06 10.44
N GLN A 511 -20.57 6.38 10.60
CA GLN A 511 -19.33 7.01 11.05
C GLN A 511 -18.85 8.10 10.09
N CYS A 512 -18.89 7.83 8.77
CA CYS A 512 -18.58 8.81 7.74
C CYS A 512 -19.54 10.00 7.81
N HIS A 513 -20.84 9.76 8.05
CA HIS A 513 -21.82 10.84 8.25
C HIS A 513 -21.41 11.76 9.41
N GLN A 514 -20.93 11.20 10.53
CA GLN A 514 -20.53 11.97 11.70
C GLN A 514 -19.28 12.82 11.42
N PHE A 515 -18.30 12.31 10.67
CA PHE A 515 -17.08 13.05 10.30
C PHE A 515 -17.29 14.16 9.27
N LEU A 516 -18.24 14.00 8.35
CA LEU A 516 -18.48 14.97 7.27
C LEU A 516 -19.03 16.31 7.76
N THR A 517 -18.56 17.39 7.16
CA THR A 517 -19.22 18.70 7.21
C THR A 517 -20.57 18.66 6.49
N GLU A 518 -21.48 19.59 6.81
CA GLU A 518 -22.70 19.75 6.03
C GLU A 518 -22.36 20.10 4.58
N GLY A 519 -22.99 19.41 3.62
CA GLY A 519 -22.70 19.59 2.20
C GLY A 519 -21.43 18.88 1.70
N GLY A 520 -20.65 18.25 2.58
CA GLY A 520 -19.49 17.43 2.23
C GLY A 520 -19.87 16.15 1.46
N TYR A 521 -18.90 15.58 0.76
CA TYR A 521 -19.09 14.41 -0.11
C TYR A 521 -18.53 13.13 0.50
N LEU A 522 -19.29 12.04 0.39
CA LEU A 522 -18.85 10.69 0.68
C LEU A 522 -18.81 9.90 -0.62
N ALA A 523 -17.65 9.32 -0.95
CA ALA A 523 -17.57 8.23 -1.92
C ALA A 523 -17.12 6.97 -1.20
N ILE A 524 -18.03 5.99 -1.14
CA ILE A 524 -17.84 4.77 -0.36
C ILE A 524 -18.08 3.55 -1.24
N VAL A 525 -17.16 2.59 -1.19
CA VAL A 525 -17.35 1.28 -1.81
C VAL A 525 -18.15 0.39 -0.85
N ILE A 526 -19.26 -0.16 -1.34
CA ILE A 526 -20.15 -1.02 -0.54
C ILE A 526 -20.57 -2.27 -1.34
N PRO A 527 -20.85 -3.40 -0.66
CA PRO A 527 -21.42 -4.56 -1.34
C PRO A 527 -22.85 -4.27 -1.81
N ASP A 528 -23.23 -4.79 -2.98
CA ASP A 528 -24.57 -4.60 -3.57
C ASP A 528 -25.70 -5.06 -2.63
N GLY A 529 -25.41 -5.97 -1.70
CA GLY A 529 -26.35 -6.41 -0.66
C GLY A 529 -26.92 -5.26 0.18
N VAL A 530 -26.14 -4.19 0.45
CA VAL A 530 -26.64 -3.00 1.16
C VAL A 530 -27.72 -2.28 0.34
N LEU A 531 -27.57 -2.27 -0.98
CA LEU A 531 -28.48 -1.61 -1.91
C LEU A 531 -29.71 -2.46 -2.26
N THR A 532 -29.61 -3.79 -2.17
CA THR A 532 -30.63 -4.71 -2.71
C THR A 532 -31.38 -5.54 -1.66
N ASN A 533 -30.75 -5.89 -0.52
CA ASN A 533 -31.39 -6.76 0.47
C ASN A 533 -32.54 -6.04 1.18
N SER A 534 -33.71 -6.67 1.25
CA SER A 534 -34.89 -6.14 1.95
C SER A 534 -34.66 -5.95 3.45
N SER A 535 -33.86 -6.83 4.06
CA SER A 535 -33.47 -6.73 5.49
C SER A 535 -32.67 -5.48 5.84
N LEU A 536 -32.08 -4.80 4.84
CA LEU A 536 -31.30 -3.57 4.99
C LEU A 536 -32.06 -2.32 4.50
N GLN A 537 -33.39 -2.40 4.32
CA GLN A 537 -34.21 -1.25 3.93
C GLN A 537 -34.03 -0.05 4.87
N TYR A 538 -33.95 -0.29 6.19
CA TYR A 538 -33.71 0.75 7.18
C TYR A 538 -32.41 1.53 6.95
N VAL A 539 -31.37 0.90 6.41
CA VAL A 539 -30.11 1.57 6.06
C VAL A 539 -30.33 2.53 4.90
N ARG A 540 -31.04 2.08 3.86
CA ARG A 540 -31.37 2.92 2.69
C ARG A 540 -32.28 4.09 3.04
N ASP A 541 -33.29 3.85 3.88
CA ASP A 541 -34.20 4.89 4.35
C ASP A 541 -33.46 5.98 5.13
N GLN A 542 -32.47 5.59 5.93
CA GLN A 542 -31.63 6.51 6.69
C GLN A 542 -30.61 7.24 5.80
N ILE A 543 -30.04 6.56 4.79
CA ILE A 543 -29.19 7.22 3.78
C ILE A 543 -29.97 8.32 3.05
N GLU A 544 -31.22 8.05 2.66
CA GLU A 544 -32.11 9.04 2.03
C GLU A 544 -32.40 10.25 2.93
N ASP A 545 -32.40 10.08 4.26
CA ASP A 545 -32.56 11.19 5.21
C ASP A 545 -31.27 11.99 5.37
N TRP A 546 -30.15 11.29 5.60
CA TRP A 546 -28.85 11.91 5.90
C TRP A 546 -28.16 12.51 4.70
N TYR A 547 -28.45 12.01 3.50
CA TYR A 547 -27.70 12.35 2.30
C TYR A 547 -28.62 12.63 1.12
N ARG A 548 -28.15 13.52 0.25
CA ARG A 548 -28.50 13.51 -1.16
C ARG A 548 -27.71 12.40 -1.85
N ILE A 549 -28.41 11.49 -2.52
CA ILE A 549 -27.76 10.47 -3.36
C ILE A 549 -27.32 11.15 -4.66
N VAL A 550 -26.01 11.25 -4.89
CA VAL A 550 -25.46 11.89 -6.08
C VAL A 550 -25.34 10.88 -7.21
N ALA A 551 -24.72 9.73 -6.93
CA ALA A 551 -24.54 8.69 -7.92
C ALA A 551 -24.43 7.29 -7.33
N VAL A 552 -24.84 6.31 -8.13
CA VAL A 552 -24.63 4.87 -7.88
C VAL A 552 -23.94 4.27 -9.09
N VAL A 553 -22.70 3.81 -8.92
CA VAL A 553 -21.92 3.19 -10.00
C VAL A 553 -21.65 1.73 -9.65
N SER A 554 -22.32 0.82 -10.35
CA SER A 554 -22.13 -0.63 -10.19
C SER A 554 -20.82 -1.04 -10.83
N LEU A 555 -20.00 -1.79 -10.10
CA LEU A 555 -18.76 -2.36 -10.60
C LEU A 555 -18.99 -3.81 -11.07
N PRO A 556 -18.12 -4.36 -11.95
CA PRO A 556 -18.22 -5.76 -12.35
C PRO A 556 -17.89 -6.67 -11.16
N GLN A 557 -18.45 -7.88 -11.13
CA GLN A 557 -18.18 -8.84 -10.05
C GLN A 557 -16.69 -9.20 -9.94
N THR A 558 -15.97 -9.13 -11.06
CA THR A 558 -14.53 -9.38 -11.15
C THR A 558 -13.67 -8.27 -10.53
N ALA A 559 -14.28 -7.11 -10.22
CA ALA A 559 -13.57 -5.91 -9.76
C ALA A 559 -12.68 -6.18 -8.55
N PHE A 560 -13.19 -6.98 -7.61
CA PHE A 560 -12.48 -7.38 -6.40
C PHE A 560 -12.13 -8.87 -6.36
N THR A 561 -12.32 -9.61 -7.46
CA THR A 561 -12.10 -11.06 -7.49
C THR A 561 -10.61 -11.40 -7.43
N HIS A 562 -9.75 -10.66 -8.15
CA HIS A 562 -8.29 -10.77 -8.02
C HIS A 562 -7.79 -10.32 -6.64
N THR A 563 -8.62 -9.56 -5.92
CA THR A 563 -8.44 -9.17 -4.52
C THR A 563 -9.13 -10.12 -3.54
N GLY A 564 -9.38 -11.39 -3.93
CA GLY A 564 -9.93 -12.43 -3.07
C GLY A 564 -11.39 -12.28 -2.64
N ALA A 565 -12.10 -11.26 -3.12
CA ALA A 565 -13.50 -10.98 -2.80
C ALA A 565 -14.38 -11.08 -4.06
N GLY A 566 -15.14 -12.17 -4.21
CA GLY A 566 -16.08 -12.37 -5.33
C GLY A 566 -17.44 -11.69 -5.16
N VAL A 567 -17.53 -10.72 -4.24
CA VAL A 567 -18.77 -10.00 -3.94
C VAL A 567 -18.94 -8.87 -4.96
N LYS A 568 -20.13 -8.79 -5.55
CA LYS A 568 -20.47 -7.66 -6.41
C LYS A 568 -20.64 -6.41 -5.56
N SER A 569 -19.96 -5.34 -5.95
CA SER A 569 -19.88 -4.10 -5.20
C SER A 569 -20.21 -2.90 -6.08
N SER A 570 -20.61 -1.82 -5.44
CA SER A 570 -20.92 -0.54 -6.07
C SER A 570 -20.19 0.59 -5.34
N VAL A 571 -19.89 1.66 -6.08
CA VAL A 571 -19.44 2.93 -5.51
C VAL A 571 -20.66 3.83 -5.33
N LEU A 572 -20.87 4.28 -4.10
CA LEU A 572 -21.95 5.20 -3.76
C LEU A 572 -21.36 6.59 -3.51
N PHE A 573 -21.82 7.57 -4.28
CA PHE A 573 -21.50 8.98 -4.10
C PHE A 573 -22.67 9.68 -3.42
N LEU A 574 -22.42 10.22 -2.23
CA LEU A 574 -23.42 10.89 -1.39
C LEU A 574 -22.94 12.29 -1.03
N ARG A 575 -23.89 13.20 -0.81
CA ARG A 575 -23.62 14.53 -0.27
C ARG A 575 -24.41 14.74 1.00
N LYS A 576 -23.76 15.09 2.11
CA LYS A 576 -24.39 15.20 3.42
C LYS A 576 -25.41 16.33 3.45
N ASN A 577 -26.64 16.01 3.84
CA ASN A 577 -27.70 17.00 4.06
C ASN A 577 -27.39 17.84 5.30
N SER A 578 -27.86 19.09 5.30
CA SER A 578 -27.86 19.89 6.53
C SER A 578 -28.78 19.29 7.58
N ALA A 579 -28.48 19.50 8.86
CA ALA A 579 -29.30 18.99 9.95
C ALA A 579 -30.79 19.38 9.83
N LYS A 580 -31.04 20.61 9.36
CA LYS A 580 -32.39 21.14 9.09
C LYS A 580 -33.12 20.38 7.98
N THR A 581 -32.40 19.99 6.92
CA THR A 581 -32.98 19.23 5.80
C THR A 581 -33.32 17.82 6.25
N THR A 582 -32.41 17.16 6.95
CA THR A 582 -32.62 15.84 7.54
C THR A 582 -33.84 15.83 8.47
N GLU A 583 -33.94 16.79 9.39
CA GLU A 583 -35.08 16.91 10.30
C GLU A 583 -36.41 17.13 9.55
N LYS A 584 -36.40 17.95 8.49
CA LYS A 584 -37.58 18.18 7.65
C LYS A 584 -38.04 16.90 6.95
N LEU A 585 -37.12 16.13 6.36
CA LEU A 585 -37.42 14.86 5.69
C LEU A 585 -37.98 13.83 6.68
N GLN A 586 -37.33 13.66 7.83
CA GLN A 586 -37.78 12.76 8.89
C GLN A 586 -39.17 13.14 9.42
N THR A 587 -39.42 14.44 9.62
CA THR A 587 -40.73 14.94 10.07
C THR A 587 -41.82 14.65 9.06
N LEU A 588 -41.55 14.89 7.77
CA LEU A 588 -42.48 14.59 6.69
C LEU A 588 -42.80 13.10 6.60
N LYS A 589 -41.78 12.23 6.65
CA LYS A 589 -41.95 10.76 6.68
C LYS A 589 -42.83 10.32 7.86
N ARG A 590 -42.56 10.83 9.08
CA ARG A 590 -43.38 10.54 10.27
C ARG A 590 -44.83 11.01 10.12
N GLN A 591 -45.05 12.21 9.57
CA GLN A 591 -46.41 12.72 9.32
C GLN A 591 -47.18 11.84 8.33
N LEU A 592 -46.55 11.35 7.27
CA LEU A 592 -47.16 10.43 6.31
C LEU A 592 -47.53 9.10 6.98
N GLN A 593 -46.61 8.53 7.77
CA GLN A 593 -46.83 7.30 8.53
C GLN A 593 -48.02 7.45 9.50
N ASP A 594 -48.09 8.54 10.25
CA ASP A 594 -49.19 8.79 11.18
C ASP A 594 -50.53 9.03 10.47
N ALA A 595 -50.52 9.72 9.32
CA ALA A 595 -51.70 9.90 8.49
C ALA A 595 -52.24 8.55 7.98
N ILE A 596 -51.37 7.68 7.46
CA ILE A 596 -51.75 6.36 6.95
C ILE A 596 -52.30 5.45 8.05
N LYS A 597 -51.67 5.43 9.24
CA LYS A 597 -52.19 4.71 10.41
C LYS A 597 -53.60 5.14 10.77
N ARG A 598 -53.84 6.45 10.79
CA ARG A 598 -55.12 7.04 11.19
C ARG A 598 -56.21 6.75 10.17
N GLU A 599 -55.93 6.96 8.88
CA GLU A 599 -56.87 6.75 7.77
C GLU A 599 -57.29 5.29 7.65
N ASN A 600 -56.37 4.36 7.85
CA ASN A 600 -56.63 2.91 7.79
C ASN A 600 -57.04 2.31 9.13
N ARG A 601 -57.25 3.13 10.17
CA ARG A 601 -57.64 2.67 11.53
C ARG A 601 -56.77 1.51 12.03
N TYR A 602 -55.47 1.53 11.70
CA TYR A 602 -54.56 0.38 11.92
C TYR A 602 -54.54 -0.11 13.37
N GLN A 603 -54.56 0.81 14.33
CA GLN A 603 -54.62 0.48 15.76
C GLN A 603 -55.87 -0.33 16.13
N VAL A 604 -57.01 0.00 15.54
CA VAL A 604 -58.29 -0.68 15.80
C VAL A 604 -58.31 -2.05 15.13
N GLU A 605 -57.88 -2.14 13.87
CA GLU A 605 -57.85 -3.40 13.13
C GLU A 605 -56.86 -4.39 13.74
N SER A 606 -55.64 -3.94 14.04
CA SER A 606 -54.62 -4.77 14.68
C SER A 606 -55.06 -5.27 16.06
N ALA A 607 -55.66 -4.41 16.89
CA ALA A 607 -56.21 -4.81 18.19
C ALA A 607 -57.40 -5.78 18.05
N SER A 608 -58.22 -5.62 17.02
CA SER A 608 -59.32 -6.55 16.71
C SER A 608 -58.80 -7.93 16.33
N ILE A 609 -57.76 -8.00 15.49
CA ILE A 609 -57.09 -9.24 15.08
C ILE A 609 -56.46 -9.92 16.32
N GLU A 610 -55.71 -9.19 17.15
CA GLU A 610 -55.11 -9.76 18.36
C GLU A 610 -56.16 -10.24 19.37
N LYS A 611 -57.26 -9.49 19.56
CA LYS A 611 -58.36 -9.88 20.46
C LYS A 611 -59.08 -11.13 19.95
N THR A 612 -59.35 -11.19 18.64
CA THR A 612 -59.98 -12.35 18.00
C THR A 612 -59.08 -13.58 18.09
N LYS A 613 -57.78 -13.43 17.80
CA LYS A 613 -56.77 -14.46 18.00
C LYS A 613 -56.81 -15.02 19.42
N LYS A 614 -56.77 -14.13 20.43
CA LYS A 614 -56.83 -14.55 21.83
C LYS A 614 -58.12 -15.31 22.15
N HIS A 615 -59.27 -14.82 21.69
CA HIS A 615 -60.57 -15.45 21.91
C HIS A 615 -60.66 -16.84 21.26
N VAL A 616 -60.17 -16.99 20.02
CA VAL A 616 -60.13 -18.26 19.30
C VAL A 616 -59.24 -19.26 20.02
N LEU A 617 -58.02 -18.85 20.40
CA LEU A 617 -57.06 -19.72 21.10
C LEU A 617 -57.53 -20.12 22.51
N ASP A 618 -58.13 -19.19 23.26
CA ASP A 618 -58.57 -19.45 24.64
C ASP A 618 -59.72 -20.46 24.68
N ASN A 619 -60.59 -20.46 23.67
CA ASN A 619 -61.79 -21.31 23.61
C ASN A 619 -61.68 -22.47 22.60
N ALA A 620 -60.53 -22.64 21.94
CA ALA A 620 -60.30 -23.63 20.88
C ALA A 620 -61.39 -23.62 19.78
N ILE A 621 -61.83 -22.44 19.37
CA ILE A 621 -62.95 -22.27 18.42
C ILE A 621 -62.55 -22.83 17.06
N GLY A 622 -63.28 -23.85 16.59
CA GLY A 622 -62.99 -24.52 15.32
C GLY A 622 -61.91 -25.60 15.40
N ALA A 623 -61.53 -26.05 16.61
CA ALA A 623 -60.74 -27.27 16.80
C ALA A 623 -61.65 -28.50 16.90
N GLU A 624 -61.29 -29.59 16.22
CA GLU A 624 -61.99 -30.88 16.36
C GLU A 624 -61.44 -31.65 17.56
N PHE A 625 -62.19 -31.67 18.67
CA PHE A 625 -61.88 -32.47 19.84
C PHE A 625 -63.14 -32.93 20.58
N SER A 626 -63.03 -34.04 21.31
CA SER A 626 -64.09 -34.56 22.18
C SER A 626 -63.59 -34.61 23.63
N GLY A 627 -64.33 -34.03 24.58
CA GLY A 627 -64.00 -34.06 26.01
C GLY A 627 -63.75 -32.67 26.62
N ASP A 628 -63.04 -32.61 27.75
CA ASP A 628 -62.76 -31.35 28.46
C ASP A 628 -61.66 -30.52 27.77
N LEU A 629 -61.90 -29.21 27.64
CA LEU A 629 -60.99 -28.27 26.99
C LEU A 629 -59.62 -28.20 27.70
N LYS A 630 -59.59 -28.38 29.04
CA LYS A 630 -58.31 -28.37 29.78
C LYS A 630 -57.44 -29.58 29.47
N GLU A 631 -58.05 -30.72 29.17
CA GLU A 631 -57.32 -31.92 28.74
C GLU A 631 -56.86 -31.77 27.29
N PHE A 632 -57.71 -31.26 26.41
CA PHE A 632 -57.35 -30.97 25.03
C PHE A 632 -56.13 -30.03 24.92
N LYS A 633 -56.06 -28.98 25.73
CA LYS A 633 -54.92 -28.03 25.74
C LYS A 633 -53.56 -28.67 26.06
N LYS A 634 -53.53 -29.88 26.63
CA LYS A 634 -52.30 -30.63 26.94
C LYS A 634 -51.87 -31.58 25.83
N THR A 635 -52.71 -31.78 24.81
CA THR A 635 -52.44 -32.70 23.70
C THR A 635 -51.48 -32.11 22.68
N GLU A 636 -50.78 -32.97 21.94
CA GLU A 636 -50.00 -32.56 20.76
C GLU A 636 -50.90 -31.99 19.65
N GLN A 637 -52.13 -32.51 19.53
CA GLN A 637 -53.12 -32.02 18.56
C GLN A 637 -53.48 -30.54 18.79
N TYR A 638 -53.63 -30.11 20.05
CA TYR A 638 -53.82 -28.69 20.36
C TYR A 638 -52.58 -27.85 20.09
N LYS A 639 -51.36 -28.36 20.35
CA LYS A 639 -50.13 -27.62 20.02
C LYS A 639 -50.03 -27.36 18.52
N GLN A 640 -50.34 -28.36 17.70
CA GLN A 640 -50.36 -28.23 16.24
C GLN A 640 -51.43 -27.24 15.78
N TRP A 641 -52.69 -27.42 16.22
CA TRP A 641 -53.79 -26.49 15.90
C TRP A 641 -53.50 -25.05 16.34
N LYS A 642 -52.95 -24.86 17.54
CA LYS A 642 -52.55 -23.55 18.07
C LYS A 642 -51.49 -22.91 17.18
N SER A 643 -50.51 -23.69 16.72
CA SER A 643 -49.45 -23.21 15.82
C SER A 643 -50.06 -22.75 14.49
N GLU A 644 -50.93 -23.55 13.88
CA GLU A 644 -51.61 -23.23 12.62
C GLU A 644 -52.48 -21.98 12.74
N LYS A 645 -53.35 -21.89 13.75
CA LYS A 645 -54.18 -20.70 13.97
C LYS A 645 -53.36 -19.47 14.33
N THR A 646 -52.26 -19.65 15.06
CA THR A 646 -51.32 -18.54 15.34
C THR A 646 -50.70 -18.04 14.05
N ALA A 647 -50.34 -18.92 13.12
CA ALA A 647 -49.80 -18.56 11.81
C ALA A 647 -50.84 -17.78 10.98
N GLU A 648 -52.08 -18.26 10.87
CA GLU A 648 -53.17 -17.60 10.13
C GLU A 648 -53.42 -16.15 10.60
N PHE A 649 -53.54 -15.92 11.91
CA PHE A 649 -53.71 -14.55 12.42
C PHE A 649 -52.44 -13.69 12.28
N THR A 650 -51.27 -14.31 12.20
CA THR A 650 -50.01 -13.59 11.94
C THR A 650 -49.94 -13.18 10.48
N GLU A 651 -50.39 -14.04 9.57
CA GLU A 651 -50.51 -13.76 8.14
C GLU A 651 -51.49 -12.60 7.88
N GLN A 652 -52.69 -12.62 8.46
CA GLN A 652 -53.64 -11.50 8.36
C GLN A 652 -53.05 -10.17 8.85
N LEU A 653 -52.25 -10.20 9.92
CA LEU A 653 -51.57 -9.01 10.43
C LEU A 653 -50.45 -8.55 9.49
N ASN A 654 -49.71 -9.49 8.88
CA ASN A 654 -48.67 -9.18 7.92
C ASN A 654 -49.24 -8.60 6.63
N GLU A 655 -50.31 -9.18 6.07
CA GLU A 655 -51.01 -8.63 4.90
C GLU A 655 -51.49 -7.19 5.14
N LEU A 656 -52.02 -6.92 6.34
CA LEU A 656 -52.40 -5.56 6.75
C LEU A 656 -51.18 -4.65 6.78
N LYS A 657 -50.05 -5.10 7.32
CA LYS A 657 -48.81 -4.30 7.38
C LYS A 657 -48.25 -4.03 5.98
N GLU A 658 -48.13 -5.05 5.14
CA GLU A 658 -47.64 -4.95 3.76
C GLU A 658 -48.46 -3.94 2.95
N ARG A 659 -49.80 -4.01 3.03
CA ARG A 659 -50.68 -3.03 2.39
C ARG A 659 -50.40 -1.59 2.83
N LEU A 660 -50.15 -1.37 4.12
CA LEU A 660 -49.85 -0.03 4.64
C LEU A 660 -48.44 0.45 4.25
N GLU A 661 -47.48 -0.47 4.15
CA GLU A 661 -46.14 -0.19 3.64
C GLU A 661 -46.17 0.19 2.16
N GLU A 662 -46.92 -0.52 1.33
CA GLU A 662 -47.13 -0.15 -0.08
C GLU A 662 -47.75 1.24 -0.22
N MET A 663 -48.80 1.55 0.56
CA MET A 663 -49.40 2.88 0.59
C MET A 663 -48.39 3.95 1.02
N TYR A 664 -47.54 3.64 2.01
CA TYR A 664 -46.50 4.55 2.46
C TYR A 664 -45.47 4.81 1.35
N MET A 665 -44.99 3.78 0.66
CA MET A 665 -44.03 3.94 -0.43
C MET A 665 -44.59 4.83 -1.55
N GLN A 666 -45.85 4.62 -1.95
CA GLN A 666 -46.51 5.45 -2.97
C GLN A 666 -46.64 6.92 -2.53
N ARG A 667 -47.06 7.18 -1.29
CA ARG A 667 -47.19 8.56 -0.79
C ARG A 667 -45.83 9.23 -0.56
N LYS A 668 -44.84 8.47 -0.10
CA LYS A 668 -43.47 8.94 0.10
C LYS A 668 -42.91 9.46 -1.23
N GLN A 669 -43.06 8.69 -2.30
CA GLN A 669 -42.58 9.06 -3.64
C GLN A 669 -43.18 10.39 -4.15
N GLY A 670 -44.45 10.68 -3.85
CA GLY A 670 -45.08 11.94 -4.26
C GLY A 670 -44.82 13.13 -3.32
N ALA A 671 -44.34 12.90 -2.11
CA ALA A 671 -44.18 13.94 -1.09
C ALA A 671 -42.72 14.38 -0.90
N LEU A 672 -41.76 13.48 -1.10
CA LEU A 672 -40.34 13.82 -1.00
C LEU A 672 -39.90 14.65 -2.22
N PRO A 673 -38.91 15.55 -2.05
CA PRO A 673 -38.33 16.28 -3.17
C PRO A 673 -37.74 15.30 -4.19
N ASP A 674 -38.10 15.48 -5.46
CA ASP A 674 -37.50 14.73 -6.57
C ASP A 674 -36.17 15.38 -6.97
N TYR A 675 -35.20 14.54 -7.33
CA TYR A 675 -33.89 14.99 -7.79
C TYR A 675 -33.21 13.95 -8.67
N SER A 676 -32.40 14.43 -9.60
CA SER A 676 -31.64 13.57 -10.51
C SER A 676 -30.57 12.77 -9.75
N ILE A 677 -30.47 11.48 -10.06
CA ILE A 677 -29.41 10.58 -9.57
C ILE A 677 -28.66 10.04 -10.78
N PHE A 678 -27.33 10.17 -10.78
CA PHE A 678 -26.51 9.57 -11.83
C PHE A 678 -26.35 8.07 -11.56
N MET A 679 -26.75 7.22 -12.52
CA MET A 679 -26.54 5.78 -12.41
C MET A 679 -25.72 5.26 -13.58
N ALA A 680 -24.73 4.42 -13.28
CA ALA A 680 -23.95 3.74 -14.30
C ALA A 680 -23.63 2.30 -13.88
N ILE A 681 -23.41 1.45 -14.87
CA ILE A 681 -22.90 0.08 -14.70
C ILE A 681 -21.63 0.03 -15.53
N ALA A 682 -20.50 -0.25 -14.88
CA ALA A 682 -19.25 -0.53 -15.57
C ALA A 682 -19.12 -2.05 -15.73
N GLU A 683 -18.92 -2.51 -16.97
CA GLU A 683 -18.65 -3.91 -17.28
C GLU A 683 -17.14 -4.17 -17.36
N ASP A 684 -16.39 -3.21 -17.89
CA ASP A 684 -14.93 -3.25 -17.97
C ASP A 684 -14.30 -2.04 -17.28
N ILE A 685 -13.42 -2.31 -16.32
CA ILE A 685 -12.76 -1.32 -15.47
C ILE A 685 -11.24 -1.28 -15.68
N GLY A 686 -10.78 -1.76 -16.84
CA GLY A 686 -9.36 -1.75 -17.22
C GLY A 686 -8.60 -3.03 -16.90
N TYR A 687 -9.24 -4.02 -16.26
CA TYR A 687 -8.61 -5.29 -15.93
C TYR A 687 -9.60 -6.45 -15.73
N ASP A 688 -9.12 -7.68 -15.96
CA ASP A 688 -9.89 -8.91 -15.79
C ASP A 688 -9.80 -9.50 -14.37
N ALA A 689 -10.48 -10.63 -14.13
CA ALA A 689 -10.46 -11.34 -12.85
C ALA A 689 -9.07 -11.84 -12.40
N THR A 690 -8.08 -11.83 -13.30
CA THR A 690 -6.68 -12.18 -13.04
C THR A 690 -5.77 -10.95 -12.90
N ASN A 691 -6.35 -9.75 -12.86
CA ASN A 691 -5.65 -8.46 -12.84
C ASN A 691 -4.81 -8.21 -14.10
N LYS A 692 -5.20 -8.78 -15.25
CA LYS A 692 -4.58 -8.46 -16.54
C LYS A 692 -5.29 -7.29 -17.22
N PRO A 693 -4.57 -6.34 -17.81
CA PRO A 693 -5.16 -5.23 -18.55
C PRO A 693 -6.05 -5.73 -19.70
N THR A 694 -7.26 -5.18 -19.81
CA THR A 694 -8.25 -5.52 -20.84
C THR A 694 -8.18 -4.61 -22.07
N GLY A 695 -7.47 -3.48 -21.96
CA GLY A 695 -7.30 -2.49 -23.03
C GLY A 695 -8.44 -1.47 -23.14
N THR A 696 -9.51 -1.65 -22.37
CA THR A 696 -10.68 -0.76 -22.28
C THR A 696 -10.98 -0.46 -20.82
N ASN A 697 -11.38 0.77 -20.49
CA ASN A 697 -11.72 1.18 -19.12
C ASN A 697 -12.92 2.14 -19.14
N GLU A 698 -14.11 1.62 -18.89
CA GLU A 698 -15.35 2.40 -18.94
C GLU A 698 -15.43 3.44 -17.81
N LEU A 699 -14.68 3.26 -16.71
CA LEU A 699 -14.63 4.22 -15.62
C LEU A 699 -14.11 5.59 -16.04
N GLU A 700 -13.31 5.68 -17.10
CA GLU A 700 -12.84 6.97 -17.62
C GLU A 700 -13.98 7.78 -18.24
N VAL A 701 -14.83 7.12 -19.04
CA VAL A 701 -15.99 7.75 -19.68
C VAL A 701 -17.06 8.05 -18.63
N ILE A 702 -17.38 7.08 -17.78
CA ILE A 702 -18.33 7.25 -16.66
C ILE A 702 -17.85 8.38 -15.74
N GLY A 703 -16.56 8.45 -15.47
CA GLY A 703 -15.95 9.49 -14.63
C GLY A 703 -16.11 10.89 -15.20
N ALA A 704 -15.85 11.07 -16.49
CA ALA A 704 -16.03 12.37 -17.15
C ALA A 704 -17.50 12.88 -17.05
N GLU A 705 -18.46 11.99 -17.31
CA GLU A 705 -19.89 12.33 -17.24
C GLU A 705 -20.37 12.56 -15.80
N LEU A 706 -19.91 11.77 -14.83
CA LEU A 706 -20.22 11.97 -13.42
C LEU A 706 -19.64 13.28 -12.90
N ALA A 707 -18.40 13.61 -13.24
CA ALA A 707 -17.78 14.88 -12.87
C ALA A 707 -18.55 16.07 -13.45
N ARG A 708 -19.05 15.94 -14.69
CA ARG A 708 -19.92 16.94 -15.33
C ARG A 708 -21.24 17.08 -14.58
N PHE A 709 -21.90 15.97 -14.28
CA PHE A 709 -23.15 15.93 -13.51
C PHE A 709 -23.01 16.59 -12.12
N ILE A 710 -21.92 16.31 -11.39
CA ILE A 710 -21.66 16.93 -10.08
C ILE A 710 -21.55 18.46 -10.20
N ARG A 711 -20.82 18.96 -11.21
CA ARG A 711 -20.63 20.40 -11.42
C ARG A 711 -21.92 21.11 -11.86
N GLU A 712 -22.67 20.50 -12.76
CA GLU A 712 -23.85 21.13 -13.39
C GLU A 712 -25.12 20.98 -12.54
N GLU A 713 -25.38 19.80 -11.99
CA GLU A 713 -26.68 19.50 -11.37
C GLU A 713 -26.64 19.57 -9.84
N VAL A 714 -25.51 19.22 -9.21
CA VAL A 714 -25.42 19.14 -7.73
C VAL A 714 -24.95 20.45 -7.11
N SER A 715 -23.98 21.13 -7.73
CA SER A 715 -23.47 22.40 -7.20
C SER A 715 -24.48 23.56 -7.31
N HIS A 716 -25.37 23.55 -8.32
CA HIS A 716 -26.37 24.62 -8.51
C HIS A 716 -27.60 24.53 -7.58
N GLU A 717 -27.88 23.37 -6.98
CA GLU A 717 -28.94 23.22 -5.97
C GLU A 717 -28.61 23.89 -4.62
N SER A 718 -27.39 24.42 -4.46
CA SER A 718 -26.86 24.95 -3.18
C SER A 718 -27.01 26.48 -3.02
N ILE A 719 -27.69 27.15 -3.96
CA ILE A 719 -27.94 28.61 -3.96
C ILE A 719 -29.38 28.92 -3.58
#